data_AF-A0A9Y2I7N6-F1
#
_entry.id   AF-A0A9Y2I7N6-F1
#
_cell.length_a   1.000
_cell.length_b   1.000
_cell.length_c   1.000
_cell.angle_alpha   90.00
_cell.angle_beta   90.00
_cell.angle_gamma   90.00
#
_symmetry.space_group_name_H-M   'P 1'
#
loop_
_entity.id
_entity.type
_entity.pdbx_description
1 polymer ?
#
loop_
_entity_poly.entity_id
_entity_poly.type
_entity_poly.pdbx_seq_one_letter_code
_entity_poly.pdbx_strand_id
1 'polypeptide(L)'
;MFSYTANPARVVFGSGTLASLPDEVRRLGATRVLLLGSPPLAGPADRVAGSLGPLLAARFDEAAMHTPVDVTERALKVVTENDVDCVLAIGGGSTTGLAKAIALRTDLPQIIVPTTYAGSEMTPVLGETAGGRKSTQTTPKVQPEVVVYDVDLTLKLPVQVSLTSGINAMAHAVEALYSPDANPVVDQFALEAIRLLATALPRIATDPSDVDARSEALRAAWLAGTCLGSVGMALHHKLCHTLGGSFNLPHSETHTVVLPYAMAYNTTGAPDAMRRIAEALGAPDAATGVYDLIASLPVPHSLGELGFTEDDIAKAAEIATAKPYPNPREVTREGIEDLLRQAHAGTRPAPAEGSKPDVRGLTTEVVESFATAPDSRLRELLQDLVRTLHAYVLRTDLTQEEWEYAIGFLTRAGHITDDKRQEFILLSDTLGVSSVVDVLTNSRTPDTTPSAVLGPFYVQGPPETAQGADLAEGLPGTPLWTDVSVTDTDGSPVADAVVDVWQSNEDGFYDVQLPDVDGPVLRARFRTDAEGRLRFWTIVPSAYPIPADGPVGQMLDSVGRHPFRAPHVHFMIAKPGFRTLVTQLFVQGGDYLDSDTVFGVKDGLIVDFAEQSGAAPDGREPANGWRRLDFTFRISPAPAH
;
A
#
# COMPACT_ATOMS: atom_id res chain seq x y z
N MET A 1 -4.49 -11.99 24.62
CA MET A 1 -5.70 -12.77 24.26
C MET A 1 -6.75 -11.78 23.82
N PHE A 2 -7.35 -11.94 22.64
CA PHE A 2 -8.43 -11.07 22.15
C PHE A 2 -9.63 -11.93 21.74
N SER A 3 -10.82 -11.34 21.71
CA SER A 3 -12.03 -11.93 21.13
C SER A 3 -12.41 -11.13 19.90
N TYR A 4 -12.82 -11.82 18.83
CA TYR A 4 -13.33 -11.19 17.62
C TYR A 4 -14.63 -11.88 17.23
N THR A 5 -15.68 -11.08 17.03
CA THR A 5 -16.97 -11.54 16.51
C THR A 5 -17.24 -10.77 15.23
N ALA A 6 -17.31 -11.48 14.10
CA ALA A 6 -17.69 -10.88 12.83
C ALA A 6 -19.21 -10.68 12.78
N ASN A 7 -19.66 -9.46 12.50
CA ASN A 7 -21.07 -9.20 12.18
C ASN A 7 -21.35 -9.65 10.74
N PRO A 8 -22.37 -10.49 10.50
CA PRO A 8 -22.67 -10.95 9.15
C PRO A 8 -23.23 -9.80 8.32
N ALA A 9 -22.54 -9.46 7.23
CA ALA A 9 -23.00 -8.48 6.25
C ALA A 9 -22.46 -8.84 4.86
N ARG A 10 -23.25 -8.60 3.82
CA ARG A 10 -22.78 -8.61 2.43
C ARG A 10 -22.57 -7.18 1.96
N VAL A 11 -21.40 -6.91 1.38
CA VAL A 11 -21.05 -5.59 0.86
C VAL A 11 -20.90 -5.67 -0.66
N VAL A 12 -21.59 -4.77 -1.37
CA VAL A 12 -21.38 -4.50 -2.80
C VAL A 12 -20.84 -3.08 -2.90
N PHE A 13 -19.70 -2.89 -3.55
CA PHE A 13 -18.98 -1.61 -3.57
C PHE A 13 -18.51 -1.26 -4.98
N GLY A 14 -18.71 -0.02 -5.41
CA GLY A 14 -18.22 0.50 -6.69
C GLY A 14 -19.05 1.69 -7.19
N SER A 15 -18.82 2.11 -8.43
CA SER A 15 -19.72 3.03 -9.15
C SER A 15 -20.80 2.27 -9.90
N GLY A 16 -22.02 2.83 -9.97
CA GLY A 16 -23.14 2.25 -10.71
C GLY A 16 -23.69 0.97 -10.08
N THR A 17 -23.41 0.71 -8.81
CA THR A 17 -23.86 -0.49 -8.08
C THR A 17 -25.37 -0.50 -7.84
N LEU A 18 -26.09 0.61 -8.03
CA LEU A 18 -27.56 0.60 -8.00
C LEU A 18 -28.19 -0.39 -9.00
N ALA A 19 -27.48 -0.74 -10.07
CA ALA A 19 -27.94 -1.73 -11.04
C ALA A 19 -28.04 -3.15 -10.44
N SER A 20 -27.33 -3.45 -9.35
CA SER A 20 -27.35 -4.77 -8.71
C SER A 20 -28.50 -4.93 -7.69
N LEU A 21 -29.23 -3.87 -7.34
CA LEU A 21 -30.25 -3.90 -6.30
C LEU A 21 -31.34 -4.96 -6.54
N PRO A 22 -31.88 -5.16 -7.76
CA PRO A 22 -32.87 -6.21 -8.01
C PRO A 22 -32.32 -7.62 -7.73
N ASP A 23 -31.04 -7.85 -8.00
CA ASP A 23 -30.40 -9.15 -7.75
C ASP A 23 -30.15 -9.36 -6.26
N GLU A 24 -29.79 -8.32 -5.51
CA GLU A 24 -29.66 -8.40 -4.05
C GLU A 24 -31.01 -8.65 -3.36
N VAL A 25 -32.10 -8.03 -3.83
CA VAL A 25 -33.46 -8.33 -3.35
C VAL A 25 -33.82 -9.79 -3.58
N ARG A 26 -33.60 -10.31 -4.81
CA ARG A 26 -33.85 -11.72 -5.13
C ARG A 26 -32.97 -12.67 -4.33
N ARG A 27 -31.72 -12.29 -4.05
CA ARG A 27 -30.78 -13.08 -3.25
C ARG A 27 -31.29 -13.29 -1.81
N LEU A 28 -32.01 -12.31 -1.27
CA LEU A 28 -32.66 -12.40 0.04
C LEU A 28 -33.99 -13.17 -0.01
N GLY A 29 -34.44 -13.62 -1.19
CA GLY A 29 -35.72 -14.29 -1.39
C GLY A 29 -36.93 -13.34 -1.33
N ALA A 30 -36.70 -12.03 -1.36
CA ALA A 30 -37.72 -11.01 -1.24
C ALA A 30 -38.35 -10.65 -2.60
N THR A 31 -39.59 -10.19 -2.57
CA THR A 31 -40.40 -9.88 -3.76
C THR A 31 -41.18 -8.58 -3.66
N ARG A 32 -41.29 -7.99 -2.46
CA ARG A 32 -42.12 -6.83 -2.13
C ARG A 32 -41.34 -5.85 -1.26
N VAL A 33 -40.63 -4.93 -1.92
CA VAL A 33 -39.72 -3.98 -1.29
C VAL A 33 -40.46 -2.71 -0.85
N LEU A 34 -40.21 -2.27 0.39
CA LEU A 34 -40.45 -0.90 0.82
C LEU A 34 -39.19 -0.07 0.59
N LEU A 35 -39.28 0.91 -0.31
CA LEU A 35 -38.20 1.88 -0.51
C LEU A 35 -38.34 3.03 0.49
N LEU A 36 -37.36 3.17 1.37
CA LEU A 36 -37.21 4.30 2.28
C LEU A 36 -36.29 5.35 1.66
N GLY A 37 -36.74 6.59 1.67
CA GLY A 37 -35.98 7.73 1.18
C GLY A 37 -36.13 8.95 2.09
N SER A 38 -35.47 10.03 1.69
CA SER A 38 -35.68 11.36 2.24
C SER A 38 -35.83 12.37 1.09
N PRO A 39 -36.56 13.49 1.27
CA PRO A 39 -36.84 14.43 0.19
C PRO A 39 -35.61 14.95 -0.58
N PRO A 40 -34.45 15.22 0.07
CA PRO A 40 -33.23 15.65 -0.65
C PRO A 40 -32.68 14.63 -1.66
N LEU A 41 -33.09 13.35 -1.56
CA LEU A 41 -32.61 12.25 -2.40
C LEU A 41 -33.69 11.69 -3.34
N ALA A 42 -34.74 12.47 -3.64
CA ALA A 42 -35.82 12.04 -4.52
C ALA A 42 -35.32 11.50 -5.88
N GLY A 43 -34.38 12.20 -6.55
CA GLY A 43 -33.84 11.77 -7.84
C GLY A 43 -33.13 10.40 -7.79
N PRO A 44 -32.16 10.17 -6.89
CA PRO A 44 -31.60 8.84 -6.64
C PRO A 44 -32.65 7.79 -6.27
N ALA A 45 -33.61 8.12 -5.40
CA ALA A 45 -34.68 7.21 -5.01
C ALA A 45 -35.57 6.82 -6.21
N ASP A 46 -35.82 7.74 -7.14
CA ASP A 46 -36.56 7.46 -8.37
C ASP A 46 -35.80 6.51 -9.31
N ARG A 47 -34.47 6.62 -9.38
CA ARG A 47 -33.64 5.65 -10.11
C ARG A 47 -33.69 4.26 -9.47
N VAL A 48 -33.64 4.19 -8.14
CA VAL A 48 -33.80 2.92 -7.41
C VAL A 48 -35.18 2.33 -7.66
N ALA A 49 -36.24 3.14 -7.55
CA ALA A 49 -37.61 2.71 -7.84
C ALA A 49 -37.76 2.17 -9.26
N GLY A 50 -37.18 2.85 -10.26
CA GLY A 50 -37.16 2.38 -11.64
C GLY A 50 -36.40 1.06 -11.82
N SER A 51 -35.25 0.90 -11.15
CA SER A 51 -34.44 -0.34 -11.18
C SER A 51 -35.19 -1.53 -10.55
N LEU A 52 -35.87 -1.31 -9.42
CA LEU A 52 -36.65 -2.35 -8.74
C LEU A 52 -37.86 -2.82 -9.57
N GLY A 53 -38.48 -1.92 -10.33
CA GLY A 53 -39.62 -2.22 -11.19
C GLY A 53 -40.73 -2.96 -10.42
N PRO A 54 -41.10 -4.20 -10.80
CA PRO A 54 -42.18 -4.94 -10.15
C PRO A 54 -41.88 -5.36 -8.69
N LEU A 55 -40.62 -5.29 -8.24
CA LEU A 55 -40.25 -5.60 -6.87
C LEU A 55 -40.66 -4.48 -5.89
N LEU A 56 -40.90 -3.26 -6.37
CA LEU A 56 -41.27 -2.13 -5.52
C LEU A 56 -42.75 -2.23 -5.11
N ALA A 57 -42.99 -2.50 -3.82
CA ALA A 57 -44.34 -2.58 -3.27
C ALA A 57 -44.85 -1.20 -2.81
N ALA A 58 -44.02 -0.42 -2.15
CA ALA A 58 -44.36 0.91 -1.65
C ALA A 58 -43.14 1.81 -1.47
N ARG A 59 -43.38 3.11 -1.30
CA ARG A 59 -42.37 4.12 -0.95
C ARG A 59 -42.75 4.84 0.34
N PHE A 60 -41.76 5.19 1.13
CA PHE A 60 -41.93 6.02 2.32
C PHE A 60 -40.77 7.03 2.42
N ASP A 61 -41.07 8.30 2.15
CA ASP A 61 -40.07 9.37 2.02
C ASP A 61 -40.04 10.32 3.24
N GLU A 62 -40.62 9.91 4.38
CA GLU A 62 -40.71 10.71 5.61
C GLU A 62 -39.62 10.37 6.66
N ALA A 63 -38.47 9.81 6.26
CA ALA A 63 -37.39 9.55 7.20
C ALA A 63 -36.93 10.85 7.92
N ALA A 64 -36.84 10.80 9.25
CA ALA A 64 -36.59 11.96 10.09
C ALA A 64 -35.38 11.77 11.02
N MET A 65 -34.74 12.88 11.39
CA MET A 65 -33.61 12.86 12.32
C MET A 65 -33.99 12.24 13.67
N HIS A 66 -33.05 11.47 14.23
CA HIS A 66 -33.20 10.76 15.51
C HIS A 66 -34.28 9.68 15.56
N THR A 67 -34.81 9.25 14.41
CA THR A 67 -35.77 8.14 14.28
C THR A 67 -36.92 8.25 15.29
N PRO A 68 -37.81 9.25 15.15
CA PRO A 68 -38.97 9.40 16.02
C PRO A 68 -39.90 8.17 15.91
N VAL A 69 -40.36 7.64 17.05
CA VAL A 69 -41.19 6.42 17.06
C VAL A 69 -42.49 6.60 16.27
N ASP A 70 -43.07 7.81 16.24
CA ASP A 70 -44.28 8.10 15.46
C ASP A 70 -44.07 7.98 13.95
N VAL A 71 -42.86 8.29 13.45
CA VAL A 71 -42.48 8.10 12.04
C VAL A 71 -42.36 6.62 11.74
N THR A 72 -41.72 5.86 12.63
CA THR A 72 -41.62 4.40 12.53
C THR A 72 -43.01 3.74 12.50
N GLU A 73 -43.94 4.18 13.35
CA GLU A 73 -45.32 3.66 13.36
C GLU A 73 -46.06 3.92 12.05
N ARG A 74 -45.86 5.07 11.41
CA ARG A 74 -46.42 5.33 10.07
C ARG A 74 -45.81 4.43 9.01
N ALA A 75 -44.49 4.25 9.03
CA ALA A 75 -43.81 3.35 8.09
C ALA A 75 -44.28 1.89 8.26
N LEU A 76 -44.52 1.42 9.50
CA LEU A 76 -45.04 0.07 9.77
C LEU A 76 -46.46 -0.16 9.24
N LYS A 77 -47.29 0.89 9.20
CA LYS A 77 -48.60 0.79 8.53
C LYS A 77 -48.43 0.52 7.04
N VAL A 78 -47.51 1.23 6.38
CA VAL A 78 -47.18 1.00 4.96
C VAL A 78 -46.63 -0.41 4.73
N VAL A 79 -45.76 -0.91 5.62
CA VAL A 79 -45.27 -2.29 5.60
C VAL A 79 -46.43 -3.29 5.59
N THR A 80 -47.39 -3.11 6.51
CA THR A 80 -48.53 -4.01 6.69
C THR A 80 -49.53 -3.92 5.53
N GLU A 81 -49.87 -2.72 5.08
CA GLU A 81 -50.85 -2.49 4.00
C GLU A 81 -50.39 -2.99 2.63
N ASN A 82 -49.07 -3.14 2.45
CA ASN A 82 -48.47 -3.53 1.17
C ASN A 82 -47.76 -4.89 1.23
N ASP A 83 -47.96 -5.68 2.29
CA ASP A 83 -47.33 -7.01 2.46
C ASP A 83 -45.82 -6.98 2.15
N VAL A 84 -45.11 -6.00 2.71
CA VAL A 84 -43.68 -5.80 2.44
C VAL A 84 -42.87 -6.94 3.07
N ASP A 85 -41.92 -7.48 2.31
CA ASP A 85 -41.02 -8.58 2.72
C ASP A 85 -39.53 -8.18 2.75
N CYS A 86 -39.19 -6.94 2.38
CA CYS A 86 -37.83 -6.38 2.47
C CYS A 86 -37.85 -4.85 2.55
N VAL A 87 -36.93 -4.28 3.32
CA VAL A 87 -36.76 -2.82 3.42
C VAL A 87 -35.48 -2.42 2.68
N LEU A 88 -35.60 -1.49 1.72
CA LEU A 88 -34.45 -0.90 1.03
C LEU A 88 -34.37 0.58 1.39
N ALA A 89 -33.27 1.00 2.02
CA ALA A 89 -33.10 2.38 2.46
C ALA A 89 -31.99 3.08 1.69
N ILE A 90 -32.31 4.21 1.04
CA ILE A 90 -31.33 5.07 0.37
C ILE A 90 -31.18 6.40 1.11
N GLY A 91 -30.00 6.64 1.68
CA GLY A 91 -29.71 7.90 2.35
C GLY A 91 -28.63 7.83 3.43
N GLY A 92 -28.60 8.85 4.28
CA GLY A 92 -27.70 8.90 5.45
C GLY A 92 -28.26 8.16 6.67
N GLY A 93 -27.62 8.39 7.82
CA GLY A 93 -27.90 7.66 9.07
C GLY A 93 -29.35 7.71 9.56
N SER A 94 -30.13 8.74 9.24
CA SER A 94 -31.56 8.81 9.60
C SER A 94 -32.42 7.82 8.81
N THR A 95 -32.10 7.59 7.53
CA THR A 95 -32.84 6.65 6.67
C THR A 95 -32.48 5.21 7.05
N THR A 96 -31.20 4.94 7.31
CA THR A 96 -30.74 3.68 7.91
C THR A 96 -31.37 3.43 9.28
N GLY A 97 -31.50 4.47 10.12
CA GLY A 97 -32.15 4.39 11.42
C GLY A 97 -33.61 3.96 11.33
N LEU A 98 -34.38 4.51 10.38
CA LEU A 98 -35.75 4.09 10.13
C LEU A 98 -35.84 2.62 9.66
N ALA A 99 -34.94 2.21 8.75
CA ALA A 99 -34.88 0.82 8.28
C ALA A 99 -34.67 -0.16 9.45
N LYS A 100 -33.71 0.16 10.32
CA LYS A 100 -33.42 -0.58 11.54
C LYS A 100 -34.60 -0.62 12.50
N ALA A 101 -35.34 0.48 12.65
CA ALA A 101 -36.49 0.55 13.52
C ALA A 101 -37.66 -0.33 13.01
N ILE A 102 -37.81 -0.46 11.68
CA ILE A 102 -38.74 -1.40 11.06
C ILE A 102 -38.25 -2.84 11.29
N ALA A 103 -36.99 -3.14 10.98
CA ALA A 103 -36.40 -4.47 11.14
C ALA A 103 -36.50 -4.97 12.59
N LEU A 104 -36.24 -4.11 13.58
CA LEU A 104 -36.42 -4.45 14.99
C LEU A 104 -37.80 -5.02 15.31
N ARG A 105 -38.84 -4.47 14.69
CA ARG A 105 -40.25 -4.77 14.98
C ARG A 105 -40.84 -5.86 14.08
N THR A 106 -40.21 -6.14 12.94
CA THR A 106 -40.78 -6.99 11.88
C THR A 106 -39.87 -8.16 11.49
N ASP A 107 -38.59 -8.14 11.87
CA ASP A 107 -37.57 -9.09 11.44
C ASP A 107 -37.34 -9.11 9.91
N LEU A 108 -37.78 -8.06 9.21
CA LEU A 108 -37.60 -7.93 7.76
C LEU A 108 -36.13 -7.66 7.40
N PRO A 109 -35.61 -8.29 6.33
CA PRO A 109 -34.26 -8.05 5.87
C PRO A 109 -34.10 -6.66 5.26
N GLN A 110 -32.91 -6.11 5.41
CA GLN A 110 -32.53 -4.76 5.06
C GLN A 110 -31.47 -4.73 3.97
N ILE A 111 -31.71 -3.88 2.97
CA ILE A 111 -30.70 -3.45 1.99
C ILE A 111 -30.46 -1.96 2.19
N ILE A 112 -29.24 -1.57 2.55
CA ILE A 112 -28.89 -0.17 2.80
C ILE A 112 -28.00 0.36 1.68
N VAL A 113 -28.38 1.50 1.13
CA VAL A 113 -27.62 2.28 0.14
C VAL A 113 -27.18 3.59 0.80
N PRO A 114 -26.03 3.60 1.49
CA PRO A 114 -25.56 4.77 2.22
C PRO A 114 -25.12 5.88 1.27
N THR A 115 -25.46 7.12 1.59
CA THR A 115 -25.07 8.32 0.81
C THR A 115 -24.24 9.31 1.62
N THR A 116 -23.84 8.94 2.83
CA THR A 116 -22.99 9.73 3.75
C THR A 116 -21.97 8.81 4.41
N TYR A 117 -21.03 9.39 5.16
CA TYR A 117 -19.96 8.64 5.82
C TYR A 117 -20.27 8.29 7.27
N ALA A 118 -21.54 8.03 7.61
CA ALA A 118 -21.97 7.86 9.00
C ALA A 118 -21.66 6.46 9.56
N GLY A 119 -21.53 5.43 8.70
CA GLY A 119 -21.19 4.07 9.10
C GLY A 119 -22.30 3.29 9.83
N SER A 120 -23.48 3.89 10.02
CA SER A 120 -24.61 3.24 10.72
C SER A 120 -24.98 1.91 10.08
N GLU A 121 -24.87 1.80 8.77
CA GLU A 121 -25.15 0.60 7.97
C GLU A 121 -24.30 -0.63 8.35
N MET A 122 -23.18 -0.44 9.04
CA MET A 122 -22.30 -1.52 9.50
C MET A 122 -22.40 -1.80 11.01
N THR A 123 -23.42 -1.26 11.67
CA THR A 123 -23.56 -1.39 13.13
C THR A 123 -24.83 -2.13 13.54
N PRO A 124 -24.79 -2.94 14.61
CA PRO A 124 -25.98 -3.52 15.24
C PRO A 124 -26.67 -2.53 16.21
N VAL A 125 -26.50 -1.22 16.00
CA VAL A 125 -26.98 -0.17 16.92
C VAL A 125 -28.15 0.61 16.30
N LEU A 126 -29.18 0.85 17.11
CA LEU A 126 -30.32 1.70 16.78
C LEU A 126 -30.56 2.73 17.88
N GLY A 127 -30.69 3.99 17.49
CA GLY A 127 -31.19 5.07 18.35
C GLY A 127 -32.59 5.52 17.91
N GLU A 128 -33.51 5.63 18.86
CA GLU A 128 -34.90 6.08 18.64
C GLU A 128 -35.29 7.17 19.62
N THR A 129 -36.23 8.03 19.22
CA THR A 129 -36.75 9.11 20.07
C THR A 129 -38.23 8.90 20.35
N ALA A 130 -38.60 8.84 21.64
CA ALA A 130 -39.98 8.74 22.09
C ALA A 130 -40.23 9.76 23.20
N GLY A 131 -41.29 10.58 23.06
CA GLY A 131 -41.64 11.59 24.06
C GLY A 131 -40.51 12.60 24.35
N GLY A 132 -39.72 12.96 23.33
CA GLY A 132 -38.56 13.84 23.46
C GLY A 132 -37.31 13.21 24.08
N ARG A 133 -37.34 11.91 24.42
CA ARG A 133 -36.21 11.19 25.01
C ARG A 133 -35.62 10.20 24.01
N LYS A 134 -34.32 10.32 23.75
CA LYS A 134 -33.56 9.39 22.91
C LYS A 134 -33.11 8.17 23.71
N SER A 135 -33.32 6.97 23.17
CA SER A 135 -32.79 5.72 23.69
C SER A 135 -32.00 4.99 22.61
N THR A 136 -30.94 4.28 23.02
CA THR A 136 -30.10 3.48 22.12
C THR A 136 -30.13 2.02 22.57
N GLN A 137 -30.17 1.11 21.61
CA GLN A 137 -30.08 -0.33 21.84
C GLN A 137 -29.15 -0.98 20.83
N THR A 138 -28.52 -2.08 21.24
CA THR A 138 -27.66 -2.90 20.39
C THR A 138 -28.26 -4.29 20.27
N THR A 139 -28.52 -4.75 19.05
CA THR A 139 -29.09 -6.08 18.80
C THR A 139 -28.73 -6.57 17.40
N PRO A 140 -28.46 -7.88 17.22
CA PRO A 140 -28.24 -8.45 15.89
C PRO A 140 -29.41 -8.22 14.93
N LYS A 141 -30.64 -8.05 15.44
CA LYS A 141 -31.85 -7.81 14.63
C LYS A 141 -31.83 -6.53 13.80
N VAL A 142 -30.96 -5.59 14.14
CA VAL A 142 -30.86 -4.32 13.40
C VAL A 142 -29.56 -4.23 12.59
N GLN A 143 -28.75 -5.29 12.53
CA GLN A 143 -27.61 -5.37 11.64
C GLN A 143 -28.12 -5.57 10.20
N PRO A 144 -27.84 -4.65 9.26
CA PRO A 144 -28.26 -4.85 7.87
C PRO A 144 -27.59 -6.06 7.22
N GLU A 145 -28.37 -6.81 6.44
CA GLU A 145 -27.93 -8.00 5.72
C GLU A 145 -27.09 -7.66 4.49
N VAL A 146 -27.48 -6.60 3.77
CA VAL A 146 -26.79 -6.14 2.56
C VAL A 146 -26.56 -4.63 2.61
N VAL A 147 -25.34 -4.22 2.26
CA VAL A 147 -24.97 -2.81 2.07
C VAL A 147 -24.43 -2.63 0.66
N VAL A 148 -25.00 -1.68 -0.09
CA VAL A 148 -24.62 -1.36 -1.46
C VAL A 148 -24.06 0.07 -1.49
N TYR A 149 -22.74 0.16 -1.49
CA TYR A 149 -22.01 1.42 -1.63
C TYR A 149 -21.92 1.77 -3.12
N ASP A 150 -22.57 2.87 -3.51
CA ASP A 150 -22.45 3.48 -4.83
C ASP A 150 -21.69 4.81 -4.73
N VAL A 151 -20.48 4.85 -5.26
CA VAL A 151 -19.62 6.04 -5.21
C VAL A 151 -20.30 7.24 -5.88
N ASP A 152 -21.10 7.01 -6.94
CA ASP A 152 -21.73 8.06 -7.74
C ASP A 152 -22.76 8.86 -6.91
N LEU A 153 -23.30 8.26 -5.85
CA LEU A 153 -24.23 8.92 -4.93
C LEU A 153 -23.55 9.92 -4.01
N THR A 154 -22.23 9.84 -3.85
CA THR A 154 -21.46 10.74 -2.99
C THR A 154 -20.96 11.98 -3.73
N LEU A 155 -20.91 11.96 -5.07
CA LEU A 155 -20.40 13.08 -5.89
C LEU A 155 -21.18 14.39 -5.69
N LYS A 156 -22.46 14.30 -5.32
CA LYS A 156 -23.32 15.47 -5.05
C LYS A 156 -23.50 15.76 -3.56
N LEU A 157 -22.84 15.00 -2.68
CA LEU A 157 -22.87 15.27 -1.25
C LEU A 157 -22.19 16.63 -1.00
N PRO A 158 -22.85 17.59 -0.30
CA PRO A 158 -22.25 18.89 -0.01
C PRO A 158 -20.89 18.74 0.65
N VAL A 159 -19.93 19.59 0.26
CA VAL A 159 -18.55 19.52 0.73
C VAL A 159 -18.50 19.55 2.25
N GLN A 160 -19.17 20.51 2.88
CA GLN A 160 -19.22 20.63 4.34
C GLN A 160 -19.59 19.32 5.04
N VAL A 161 -20.66 18.67 4.57
CA VAL A 161 -21.18 17.41 5.13
C VAL A 161 -20.22 16.26 4.83
N SER A 162 -19.59 16.26 3.66
CA SER A 162 -18.59 15.25 3.28
C SER A 162 -17.41 15.28 4.24
N LEU A 163 -16.93 16.49 4.57
CA LEU A 163 -15.78 16.69 5.43
C LEU A 163 -16.11 16.35 6.89
N THR A 164 -17.17 16.93 7.47
CA THR A 164 -17.52 16.67 8.87
C THR A 164 -18.00 15.23 9.11
N SER A 165 -18.73 14.63 8.16
CA SER A 165 -19.09 13.21 8.24
C SER A 165 -17.87 12.30 8.09
N GLY A 166 -16.87 12.70 7.30
CA GLY A 166 -15.61 11.96 7.15
C GLY A 166 -14.78 11.97 8.43
N ILE A 167 -14.69 13.12 9.11
CA ILE A 167 -14.02 13.19 10.42
C ILE A 167 -14.78 12.40 11.50
N ASN A 168 -16.11 12.38 11.45
CA ASN A 168 -16.89 11.48 12.31
C ASN A 168 -16.55 9.99 12.06
N ALA A 169 -16.43 9.57 10.79
CA ALA A 169 -15.95 8.22 10.48
C ALA A 169 -14.53 7.97 11.03
N MET A 170 -13.62 8.94 10.90
CA MET A 170 -12.27 8.84 11.47
C MET A 170 -12.33 8.66 12.99
N ALA A 171 -13.25 9.34 13.68
CA ALA A 171 -13.43 9.19 15.12
C ALA A 171 -13.82 7.76 15.53
N HIS A 172 -14.65 7.07 14.75
CA HIS A 172 -14.98 5.66 14.97
C HIS A 172 -13.73 4.76 14.90
N ALA A 173 -12.87 5.00 13.91
CA ALA A 173 -11.63 4.26 13.73
C ALA A 173 -10.62 4.56 14.85
N VAL A 174 -10.45 5.83 15.23
CA VAL A 174 -9.54 6.26 16.30
C VAL A 174 -9.91 5.61 17.64
N GLU A 175 -11.19 5.67 18.04
CA GLU A 175 -11.61 5.09 19.33
C GLU A 175 -11.52 3.57 19.35
N ALA A 176 -11.62 2.91 18.20
CA ALA A 176 -11.51 1.47 18.12
C ALA A 176 -10.11 0.95 18.50
N LEU A 177 -9.06 1.72 18.21
CA LEU A 177 -7.66 1.33 18.47
C LEU A 177 -7.28 1.32 19.95
N TYR A 178 -8.03 2.02 20.80
CA TYR A 178 -7.82 2.04 22.25
C TYR A 178 -9.04 1.54 23.03
N SER A 179 -9.99 0.90 22.34
CA SER A 179 -11.13 0.27 22.98
C SER A 179 -10.66 -0.85 23.93
N PRO A 180 -11.33 -1.09 25.06
CA PRO A 180 -11.08 -2.29 25.87
C PRO A 180 -11.26 -3.60 25.09
N ASP A 181 -12.07 -3.57 24.02
CA ASP A 181 -12.34 -4.70 23.13
C ASP A 181 -11.47 -4.66 21.84
N ALA A 182 -10.43 -3.81 21.82
CA ALA A 182 -9.52 -3.68 20.68
C ALA A 182 -8.91 -5.03 20.30
N ASN A 183 -8.79 -5.27 18.99
CA ASN A 183 -8.30 -6.54 18.48
C ASN A 183 -7.61 -6.34 17.12
N PRO A 184 -6.63 -7.20 16.77
CA PRO A 184 -5.81 -7.01 15.58
C PRO A 184 -6.58 -6.95 14.26
N VAL A 185 -7.78 -7.52 14.16
CA VAL A 185 -8.59 -7.49 12.94
C VAL A 185 -9.23 -6.12 12.76
N VAL A 186 -9.93 -5.63 13.79
CA VAL A 186 -10.57 -4.30 13.77
C VAL A 186 -9.54 -3.18 13.70
N ASP A 187 -8.39 -3.37 14.33
CA ASP A 187 -7.26 -2.44 14.27
C ASP A 187 -6.78 -2.16 12.84
N GLN A 188 -6.72 -3.18 11.97
CA GLN A 188 -6.32 -2.99 10.58
C GLN A 188 -7.36 -2.19 9.79
N PHE A 189 -8.65 -2.42 10.05
CA PHE A 189 -9.72 -1.61 9.46
C PHE A 189 -9.64 -0.16 9.93
N ALA A 190 -9.37 0.06 11.22
CA ALA A 190 -9.23 1.39 11.78
C ALA A 190 -8.06 2.17 11.16
N LEU A 191 -6.87 1.56 11.09
CA LEU A 191 -5.68 2.20 10.53
C LEU A 191 -5.85 2.53 9.03
N GLU A 192 -6.42 1.60 8.25
CA GLU A 192 -6.70 1.87 6.83
C GLU A 192 -7.77 2.95 6.65
N ALA A 193 -8.82 2.97 7.49
CA ALA A 193 -9.82 4.04 7.44
C ALA A 193 -9.20 5.42 7.74
N ILE A 194 -8.33 5.52 8.74
CA ILE A 194 -7.62 6.75 9.09
C ILE A 194 -6.75 7.22 7.92
N ARG A 195 -5.95 6.33 7.33
CA ARG A 195 -5.06 6.64 6.20
C ARG A 195 -5.83 7.15 4.99
N LEU A 196 -6.95 6.49 4.66
CA LEU A 196 -7.80 6.89 3.53
C LEU A 196 -8.49 8.23 3.78
N LEU A 197 -9.03 8.48 4.97
CA LEU A 197 -9.70 9.75 5.26
C LEU A 197 -8.70 10.91 5.31
N ALA A 198 -7.50 10.69 5.85
CA ALA A 198 -6.45 11.71 5.89
C ALA A 198 -6.03 12.20 4.50
N THR A 199 -6.15 11.34 3.49
CA THR A 199 -5.78 11.65 2.10
C THR A 199 -6.97 12.10 1.25
N ALA A 200 -8.12 11.46 1.40
CA ALA A 200 -9.32 11.75 0.61
C ALA A 200 -9.99 13.07 0.98
N LEU A 201 -10.03 13.46 2.26
CA LEU A 201 -10.77 14.65 2.68
C LEU A 201 -10.18 15.96 2.12
N PRO A 202 -8.85 16.20 2.14
CA PRO A 202 -8.26 17.39 1.50
C PRO A 202 -8.48 17.42 -0.03
N ARG A 203 -8.46 16.25 -0.68
CA ARG A 203 -8.77 16.11 -2.11
C ARG A 203 -10.22 16.49 -2.40
N ILE A 204 -11.19 15.98 -1.63
CA ILE A 204 -12.62 16.33 -1.76
C ILE A 204 -12.86 17.82 -1.48
N ALA A 205 -12.14 18.41 -0.53
CA ALA A 205 -12.24 19.85 -0.26
C ALA A 205 -11.78 20.70 -1.45
N THR A 206 -10.76 20.23 -2.18
CA THR A 206 -10.19 20.91 -3.35
C THR A 206 -11.00 20.67 -4.61
N ASP A 207 -11.33 19.40 -4.88
CA ASP A 207 -12.15 18.95 -6.01
C ASP A 207 -13.24 17.97 -5.52
N PRO A 208 -14.46 18.45 -5.30
CA PRO A 208 -15.57 17.62 -4.85
C PRO A 208 -16.01 16.55 -5.85
N SER A 209 -15.54 16.63 -7.10
CA SER A 209 -15.84 15.69 -8.19
C SER A 209 -14.77 14.60 -8.38
N ASP A 210 -13.69 14.62 -7.58
CA ASP A 210 -12.66 13.58 -7.57
C ASP A 210 -13.25 12.22 -7.17
N VAL A 211 -13.51 11.37 -8.18
CA VAL A 211 -14.16 10.06 -8.01
C VAL A 211 -13.31 9.13 -7.15
N ASP A 212 -11.99 9.19 -7.29
CA ASP A 212 -11.08 8.33 -6.51
C ASP A 212 -11.09 8.74 -5.04
N ALA A 213 -11.04 10.04 -4.73
CA ALA A 213 -11.15 10.52 -3.37
C ALA A 213 -12.51 10.18 -2.74
N ARG A 214 -13.60 10.28 -3.51
CA ARG A 214 -14.95 9.86 -3.07
C ARG A 214 -15.03 8.36 -2.78
N SER A 215 -14.43 7.54 -3.65
CA SER A 215 -14.32 6.09 -3.47
C SER A 215 -13.51 5.75 -2.21
N GLU A 216 -12.36 6.38 -2.02
CA GLU A 216 -11.52 6.22 -0.83
C GLU A 216 -12.26 6.60 0.46
N ALA A 217 -12.94 7.76 0.48
CA ALA A 217 -13.71 8.22 1.63
C ALA A 217 -14.88 7.29 1.96
N LEU A 218 -15.60 6.79 0.95
CA LEU A 218 -16.72 5.87 1.15
C LEU A 218 -16.25 4.50 1.64
N ARG A 219 -15.12 4.00 1.11
CA ARG A 219 -14.47 2.78 1.60
C ARG A 219 -14.00 2.94 3.05
N ALA A 220 -13.44 4.09 3.39
CA ALA A 220 -13.03 4.38 4.75
C ALA A 220 -14.21 4.46 5.71
N ALA A 221 -15.34 5.05 5.28
CA ALA A 221 -16.56 5.10 6.06
C ALA A 221 -17.13 3.70 6.35
N TRP A 222 -17.06 2.80 5.37
CA TRP A 222 -17.41 1.39 5.55
C TRP A 222 -16.55 0.71 6.63
N LEU A 223 -15.22 0.87 6.54
CA LEU A 223 -14.27 0.30 7.50
C LEU A 223 -14.48 0.89 8.91
N ALA A 224 -14.62 2.21 9.01
CA ALA A 224 -14.91 2.93 10.24
C ALA A 224 -16.25 2.51 10.88
N GLY A 225 -17.30 2.34 10.07
CA GLY A 225 -18.59 1.82 10.53
C GLY A 225 -18.47 0.39 11.07
N THR A 226 -17.63 -0.43 10.45
CA THR A 226 -17.31 -1.78 10.95
C THR A 226 -16.58 -1.72 12.29
N CYS A 227 -15.64 -0.78 12.47
CA CYS A 227 -15.01 -0.52 13.76
C CYS A 227 -16.05 -0.16 14.84
N LEU A 228 -16.94 0.80 14.55
CA LEU A 228 -18.03 1.20 15.44
C LEU A 228 -18.96 0.03 15.81
N GLY A 229 -19.22 -0.88 14.87
CA GLY A 229 -20.08 -2.04 15.07
C GLY A 229 -19.41 -3.20 15.83
N SER A 230 -18.08 -3.18 15.99
CA SER A 230 -17.31 -4.31 16.53
C SER A 230 -16.80 -4.09 17.95
N VAL A 231 -16.53 -2.85 18.34
CA VAL A 231 -15.92 -2.53 19.64
C VAL A 231 -16.62 -1.37 20.34
N GLY A 232 -16.48 -1.29 21.67
CA GLY A 232 -17.04 -0.19 22.45
C GLY A 232 -16.32 1.15 22.18
N MET A 233 -17.10 2.22 22.05
CA MET A 233 -16.57 3.60 21.98
C MET A 233 -16.32 4.17 23.39
N ALA A 234 -15.50 5.22 23.50
CA ALA A 234 -15.03 5.76 24.76
C ALA A 234 -15.31 7.28 24.87
N LEU A 235 -14.35 8.04 25.42
CA LEU A 235 -14.51 9.45 25.76
C LEU A 235 -15.08 10.29 24.61
N HIS A 236 -14.56 10.16 23.39
CA HIS A 236 -14.95 11.03 22.29
C HIS A 236 -16.45 10.93 21.98
N HIS A 237 -16.97 9.71 21.76
CA HIS A 237 -18.38 9.53 21.44
C HIS A 237 -19.30 9.89 22.62
N LYS A 238 -18.89 9.57 23.86
CA LYS A 238 -19.66 9.94 25.06
C LYS A 238 -19.78 11.45 25.19
N LEU A 239 -18.69 12.17 24.98
CA LEU A 239 -18.69 13.62 25.05
C LEU A 239 -19.51 14.25 23.93
N CYS A 240 -19.37 13.79 22.69
CA CYS A 240 -20.18 14.27 21.55
C CYS A 240 -21.68 14.02 21.75
N HIS A 241 -22.07 12.88 22.33
CA HIS A 241 -23.47 12.61 22.69
C HIS A 241 -23.99 13.54 23.79
N THR A 242 -23.18 13.82 24.81
CA THR A 242 -23.54 14.79 25.87
C THR A 242 -23.76 16.18 25.28
N LEU A 243 -22.82 16.64 24.44
CA LEU A 243 -22.86 17.95 23.81
C LEU A 243 -24.06 18.09 22.85
N GLY A 244 -24.24 17.15 21.92
CA GLY A 244 -25.37 17.17 20.99
C GLY A 244 -26.72 17.04 21.70
N GLY A 245 -26.82 16.18 22.72
CA GLY A 245 -28.07 15.93 23.43
C GLY A 245 -28.49 17.04 24.41
N SER A 246 -27.54 17.63 25.13
CA SER A 246 -27.83 18.59 26.21
C SER A 246 -27.72 20.05 25.78
N PHE A 247 -26.99 20.32 24.70
CA PHE A 247 -26.69 21.67 24.21
C PHE A 247 -27.11 21.87 22.74
N ASN A 248 -27.75 20.86 22.13
CA ASN A 248 -28.29 20.93 20.77
C ASN A 248 -27.24 21.28 19.70
N LEU A 249 -25.99 20.85 19.91
CA LEU A 249 -24.92 21.07 18.94
C LEU A 249 -25.08 20.15 17.71
N PRO A 250 -24.72 20.63 16.51
CA PRO A 250 -24.79 19.84 15.28
C PRO A 250 -23.84 18.63 15.33
N HIS A 251 -24.34 17.46 14.94
CA HIS A 251 -23.72 16.17 15.25
C HIS A 251 -22.30 16.00 14.65
N SER A 252 -22.18 16.03 13.32
CA SER A 252 -20.90 15.73 12.65
C SER A 252 -19.85 16.83 12.89
N GLU A 253 -20.28 18.07 13.02
CA GLU A 253 -19.45 19.22 13.41
C GLU A 253 -18.91 19.07 14.84
N THR A 254 -19.75 18.62 15.79
CA THR A 254 -19.29 18.36 17.17
C THR A 254 -18.22 17.27 17.19
N HIS A 255 -18.42 16.18 16.44
CA HIS A 255 -17.40 15.13 16.27
C HIS A 255 -16.12 15.69 15.65
N THR A 256 -16.25 16.56 14.65
CA THR A 256 -15.10 17.21 14.00
C THR A 256 -14.26 17.98 15.02
N VAL A 257 -14.89 18.89 15.77
CA VAL A 257 -14.18 19.73 16.73
C VAL A 257 -13.58 18.93 17.88
N VAL A 258 -14.32 17.98 18.46
CA VAL A 258 -13.94 17.32 19.72
C VAL A 258 -12.83 16.28 19.54
N LEU A 259 -12.71 15.68 18.36
CA LEU A 259 -11.80 14.55 18.11
C LEU A 259 -10.33 14.81 18.53
N PRO A 260 -9.64 15.87 18.06
CA PRO A 260 -8.23 16.09 18.42
C PRO A 260 -8.03 16.26 19.94
N TYR A 261 -8.98 16.86 20.64
CA TYR A 261 -8.90 17.07 22.10
C TYR A 261 -9.13 15.79 22.90
N ALA A 262 -10.06 14.94 22.46
CA ALA A 262 -10.26 13.62 23.06
C ALA A 262 -9.05 12.70 22.84
N MET A 263 -8.40 12.80 21.68
CA MET A 263 -7.14 12.11 21.40
C MET A 263 -6.03 12.59 22.33
N ALA A 264 -5.83 13.91 22.43
CA ALA A 264 -4.82 14.50 23.31
C ALA A 264 -5.03 14.11 24.78
N TYR A 265 -6.29 14.05 25.23
CA TYR A 265 -6.63 13.56 26.56
C TYR A 265 -6.15 12.12 26.78
N ASN A 266 -6.36 11.25 25.80
CA ASN A 266 -6.08 9.82 25.89
C ASN A 266 -4.63 9.42 25.57
N THR A 267 -3.77 10.34 25.13
CA THR A 267 -2.37 10.08 24.77
C THR A 267 -1.61 9.28 25.83
N THR A 268 -1.70 9.67 27.11
CA THR A 268 -0.98 8.99 28.20
C THR A 268 -1.58 7.63 28.56
N GLY A 269 -2.87 7.42 28.29
CA GLY A 269 -3.55 6.14 28.53
C GLY A 269 -3.38 5.12 27.39
N ALA A 270 -3.07 5.58 26.18
CA ALA A 270 -2.97 4.73 24.98
C ALA A 270 -1.83 5.15 24.03
N PRO A 271 -0.56 5.20 24.48
CA PRO A 271 0.54 5.70 23.67
C PRO A 271 0.82 4.88 22.40
N ASP A 272 0.67 3.55 22.44
CA ASP A 272 0.87 2.71 21.25
C ASP A 272 -0.22 2.95 20.18
N ALA A 273 -1.48 3.09 20.60
CA ALA A 273 -2.57 3.45 19.69
C ALA A 273 -2.30 4.80 19.03
N MET A 274 -1.88 5.81 19.80
CA MET A 274 -1.54 7.13 19.26
C MET A 274 -0.36 7.08 18.29
N ARG A 275 0.70 6.33 18.59
CA ARG A 275 1.83 6.15 17.65
C ARG A 275 1.35 5.56 16.31
N ARG A 276 0.54 4.51 16.35
CA ARG A 276 0.00 3.85 15.14
C ARG A 276 -0.95 4.76 14.36
N ILE A 277 -1.76 5.58 15.05
CA ILE A 277 -2.61 6.60 14.41
C ILE A 277 -1.75 7.67 13.73
N ALA A 278 -0.70 8.16 14.40
CA ALA A 278 0.23 9.15 13.84
C ALA A 278 0.89 8.61 12.56
N GLU A 279 1.34 7.36 12.57
CA GLU A 279 1.87 6.66 11.39
C GLU A 279 0.84 6.57 10.25
N ALA A 280 -0.41 6.19 10.55
CA ALA A 280 -1.48 6.11 9.56
C ALA A 280 -1.86 7.48 8.95
N LEU A 281 -1.76 8.55 9.75
CA LEU A 281 -1.95 9.94 9.31
C LEU A 281 -0.76 10.49 8.51
N GLY A 282 0.41 9.84 8.59
CA GLY A 282 1.67 10.42 8.12
C GLY A 282 2.08 11.66 8.91
N ALA A 283 1.70 11.74 10.19
CA ALA A 283 1.94 12.86 11.09
C ALA A 283 2.90 12.46 12.22
N PRO A 284 3.63 13.41 12.84
CA PRO A 284 4.51 13.09 13.96
C PRO A 284 3.78 12.74 15.27
N ASP A 285 2.56 13.26 15.43
CA ASP A 285 1.71 13.07 16.60
C ASP A 285 0.25 12.99 16.16
N ALA A 286 -0.51 12.10 16.80
CA ALA A 286 -1.86 11.77 16.37
C ALA A 286 -2.86 12.92 16.60
N ALA A 287 -2.87 13.49 17.80
CA ALA A 287 -3.85 14.51 18.17
C ALA A 287 -3.63 15.80 17.38
N THR A 288 -2.37 16.24 17.29
CA THR A 288 -2.00 17.41 16.49
C THR A 288 -2.12 17.14 15.00
N GLY A 289 -1.82 15.92 14.53
CA GLY A 289 -2.02 15.52 13.13
C GLY A 289 -3.48 15.61 12.69
N VAL A 290 -4.42 15.15 13.51
CA VAL A 290 -5.86 15.31 13.25
C VAL A 290 -6.31 16.76 13.34
N TYR A 291 -5.80 17.52 14.33
CA TYR A 291 -6.10 18.95 14.42
C TYR A 291 -5.65 19.70 13.15
N ASP A 292 -4.42 19.46 12.68
CA ASP A 292 -3.87 20.13 11.49
C ASP A 292 -4.64 19.72 10.22
N LEU A 293 -5.04 18.44 10.12
CA LEU A 293 -5.94 18.00 9.06
C LEU A 293 -7.24 18.80 9.09
N ILE A 294 -7.91 18.87 10.24
CA ILE A 294 -9.17 19.63 10.39
C ILE A 294 -8.95 21.10 10.05
N ALA A 295 -7.87 21.72 10.53
CA ALA A 295 -7.51 23.12 10.27
C ALA A 295 -7.26 23.42 8.77
N SER A 296 -6.87 22.41 7.98
CA SER A 296 -6.72 22.54 6.52
C SER A 296 -8.04 22.48 5.74
N LEU A 297 -9.14 22.09 6.39
CA LEU A 297 -10.44 21.88 5.78
C LEU A 297 -11.37 23.07 6.05
N PRO A 298 -12.30 23.42 5.14
CA PRO A 298 -13.26 24.51 5.33
C PRO A 298 -14.42 24.14 6.28
N VAL A 299 -14.13 23.62 7.48
CA VAL A 299 -15.12 23.15 8.47
C VAL A 299 -14.97 23.88 9.81
N PRO A 300 -15.95 23.87 10.72
CA PRO A 300 -15.79 24.49 12.04
C PRO A 300 -14.63 23.87 12.83
N HIS A 301 -13.89 24.70 13.55
CA HIS A 301 -12.68 24.29 14.28
C HIS A 301 -12.80 24.46 15.81
N SER A 302 -13.89 25.05 16.30
CA SER A 302 -14.10 25.28 17.73
C SER A 302 -15.56 25.08 18.15
N LEU A 303 -15.80 24.75 19.42
CA LEU A 303 -17.18 24.62 19.94
C LEU A 303 -17.85 26.00 20.04
N GLY A 304 -17.07 27.08 20.20
CA GLY A 304 -17.58 28.45 20.20
C GLY A 304 -18.24 28.83 18.87
N GLU A 305 -17.69 28.38 17.74
CA GLU A 305 -18.32 28.54 16.40
C GLU A 305 -19.65 27.79 16.28
N LEU A 306 -19.84 26.72 17.06
CA LEU A 306 -21.08 25.94 17.09
C LEU A 306 -22.12 26.50 18.08
N GLY A 307 -21.81 27.59 18.77
CA GLY A 307 -22.70 28.24 19.75
C GLY A 307 -22.62 27.65 21.16
N PHE A 308 -21.64 26.81 21.46
CA PHE A 308 -21.34 26.38 22.82
C PHE A 308 -20.65 27.51 23.59
N THR A 309 -21.03 27.79 24.83
CA THR A 309 -20.49 28.93 25.60
C THR A 309 -19.57 28.48 26.73
N GLU A 310 -18.73 29.37 27.27
CA GLU A 310 -17.88 29.06 28.43
C GLU A 310 -18.71 28.66 29.67
N ASP A 311 -19.89 29.26 29.84
CA ASP A 311 -20.79 28.96 30.97
C ASP A 311 -21.36 27.52 30.90
N ASP A 312 -21.37 26.91 29.71
CA ASP A 312 -21.84 25.54 29.50
C ASP A 312 -20.81 24.47 29.92
N ILE A 313 -19.53 24.82 30.02
CA ILE A 313 -18.41 23.88 30.23
C ILE A 313 -18.59 23.08 31.52
N ALA A 314 -18.85 23.76 32.64
CA ALA A 314 -18.98 23.11 33.94
C ALA A 314 -20.13 22.10 33.96
N LYS A 315 -21.25 22.44 33.33
CA LYS A 315 -22.43 21.57 33.21
C LYS A 315 -22.16 20.38 32.28
N ALA A 316 -21.50 20.61 31.14
CA ALA A 316 -21.14 19.55 30.21
C ALA A 316 -20.18 18.53 30.85
N ALA A 317 -19.18 19.00 31.61
CA ALA A 317 -18.25 18.15 32.35
C ALA A 317 -18.95 17.35 33.46
N GLU A 318 -19.87 17.98 34.20
CA GLU A 318 -20.69 17.28 35.19
C GLU A 318 -21.48 16.13 34.54
N ILE A 319 -22.19 16.39 33.44
CA ILE A 319 -22.98 15.36 32.73
C ILE A 319 -22.07 14.26 32.17
N ALA A 320 -20.94 14.63 31.56
CA ALA A 320 -20.00 13.69 30.95
C ALA A 320 -19.33 12.76 31.98
N THR A 321 -19.21 13.19 33.23
CA THR A 321 -18.59 12.42 34.33
C THR A 321 -19.58 11.78 35.29
N ALA A 322 -20.89 12.01 35.11
CA ALA A 322 -21.93 11.53 36.02
C ALA A 322 -22.00 9.99 36.14
N LYS A 323 -21.54 9.27 35.11
CA LYS A 323 -21.47 7.80 35.11
C LYS A 323 -20.11 7.34 34.56
N PRO A 324 -19.35 6.52 35.30
CA PRO A 324 -18.12 5.93 34.79
C PRO A 324 -18.38 5.07 33.55
N TYR A 325 -17.44 5.10 32.61
CA TYR A 325 -17.39 4.22 31.45
C TYR A 325 -15.93 3.88 31.12
N PRO A 326 -15.68 2.77 30.40
CA PRO A 326 -14.32 2.41 30.02
C PRO A 326 -13.67 3.46 29.13
N ASN A 327 -12.44 3.86 29.49
CA ASN A 327 -11.59 4.77 28.71
C ASN A 327 -10.13 4.50 29.13
N PRO A 328 -9.14 4.57 28.21
CA PRO A 328 -7.73 4.24 28.52
C PRO A 328 -7.09 5.14 29.58
N ARG A 329 -7.57 6.39 29.71
CA ARG A 329 -7.24 7.31 30.81
C ARG A 329 -8.46 7.52 31.69
N GLU A 330 -8.31 7.61 33.00
CA GLU A 330 -9.42 7.97 33.89
C GLU A 330 -10.07 9.29 33.44
N VAL A 331 -11.40 9.31 33.33
CA VAL A 331 -12.17 10.50 32.93
C VAL A 331 -12.55 11.29 34.17
N THR A 332 -11.86 12.41 34.41
CA THR A 332 -12.10 13.28 35.57
C THR A 332 -12.84 14.54 35.15
N ARG A 333 -13.61 15.14 36.09
CA ARG A 333 -14.34 16.38 35.81
C ARG A 333 -13.41 17.50 35.39
N GLU A 334 -12.33 17.73 36.15
CA GLU A 334 -11.31 18.73 35.85
C GLU A 334 -10.70 18.51 34.46
N GLY A 335 -10.39 17.25 34.13
CA GLY A 335 -9.84 16.89 32.83
C GLY A 335 -10.80 17.18 31.66
N ILE A 336 -12.10 16.97 31.85
CA ILE A 336 -13.12 17.30 30.84
C ILE A 336 -13.34 18.81 30.74
N GLU A 337 -13.31 19.55 31.86
CA GLU A 337 -13.40 21.01 31.84
C GLU A 337 -12.23 21.63 31.05
N ASP A 338 -11.00 21.13 31.24
CA ASP A 338 -9.84 21.58 30.47
C ASP A 338 -9.95 21.23 28.97
N LEU A 339 -10.31 19.98 28.64
CA LEU A 339 -10.56 19.54 27.27
C LEU A 339 -11.59 20.44 26.58
N LEU A 340 -12.74 20.68 27.22
CA LEU A 340 -13.81 21.50 26.67
C LEU A 340 -13.40 22.97 26.53
N ARG A 341 -12.58 23.51 27.43
CA ARG A 341 -12.06 24.88 27.32
C ARG A 341 -11.14 25.02 26.10
N GLN A 342 -10.27 24.04 25.86
CA GLN A 342 -9.41 24.01 24.67
C GLN A 342 -10.24 23.86 23.38
N ALA A 343 -11.22 22.96 23.38
CA ALA A 343 -12.13 22.75 22.25
C ALA A 343 -13.05 23.95 21.97
N HIS A 344 -13.49 24.66 23.00
CA HIS A 344 -14.25 25.91 22.88
C HIS A 344 -13.42 27.02 22.23
N ALA A 345 -12.16 27.16 22.63
CA ALA A 345 -11.25 28.16 22.07
C ALA A 345 -10.69 27.79 20.69
N GLY A 346 -10.78 26.52 20.28
CA GLY A 346 -10.12 26.02 19.06
C GLY A 346 -8.60 25.98 19.17
N THR A 347 -8.05 25.95 20.39
CA THR A 347 -6.60 25.93 20.62
C THR A 347 -6.00 24.65 20.07
N ARG A 348 -4.88 24.71 19.33
CA ARG A 348 -4.16 23.50 18.89
C ARG A 348 -3.68 22.70 20.12
N PRO A 349 -3.98 21.40 20.26
CA PRO A 349 -3.45 20.60 21.34
C PRO A 349 -1.91 20.65 21.40
N ALA A 350 -1.35 20.55 22.60
CA ALA A 350 0.09 20.34 22.73
C ALA A 350 0.46 18.94 22.17
N PRO A 351 1.59 18.81 21.46
CA PRO A 351 2.07 17.50 21.04
C PRO A 351 2.38 16.64 22.26
N ALA A 352 2.24 15.32 22.14
CA ALA A 352 2.65 14.38 23.18
C ALA A 352 4.14 14.56 23.53
N GLU A 353 4.52 14.34 24.79
CA GLU A 353 5.95 14.26 25.15
C GLU A 353 6.65 13.20 24.28
N GLY A 354 7.78 13.57 23.67
CA GLY A 354 8.53 12.69 22.75
C GLY A 354 8.00 12.65 21.31
N SER A 355 7.02 13.49 20.94
CA SER A 355 6.58 13.63 19.54
C SER A 355 7.72 14.11 18.63
N LYS A 356 7.73 13.60 17.39
CA LYS A 356 8.70 14.05 16.38
C LYS A 356 8.39 15.48 15.92
N PRO A 357 9.38 16.25 15.42
CA PRO A 357 9.11 17.52 14.76
C PRO A 357 8.24 17.32 13.52
N ASP A 358 7.29 18.21 13.26
CA ASP A 358 6.52 18.19 12.02
C ASP A 358 7.34 18.82 10.87
N VAL A 359 7.77 17.99 9.92
CA VAL A 359 8.51 18.41 8.73
C VAL A 359 7.72 18.21 7.43
N ARG A 360 6.39 17.98 7.52
CA ARG A 360 5.53 17.80 6.33
C ARG A 360 5.58 19.01 5.41
N GLY A 361 5.55 20.23 5.98
CA GLY A 361 5.66 21.48 5.22
C GLY A 361 6.95 21.54 4.38
N LEU A 362 8.09 21.18 4.98
CA LEU A 362 9.37 21.10 4.27
C LEU A 362 9.34 20.06 3.14
N THR A 363 8.72 18.89 3.39
CA THR A 363 8.61 17.85 2.36
C THR A 363 7.78 18.33 1.16
N THR A 364 6.64 18.98 1.42
CA THR A 364 5.80 19.56 0.36
C THR A 364 6.56 20.61 -0.44
N GLU A 365 7.24 21.55 0.23
CA GLU A 365 8.03 22.59 -0.41
C GLU A 365 9.10 22.01 -1.35
N VAL A 366 9.85 21.00 -0.91
CA VAL A 366 10.88 20.35 -1.73
C VAL A 366 10.26 19.60 -2.91
N VAL A 367 9.16 18.87 -2.72
CA VAL A 367 8.45 18.17 -3.82
C VAL A 367 7.92 19.15 -4.87
N GLU A 368 7.34 20.27 -4.43
CA GLU A 368 6.83 21.31 -5.32
C GLU A 368 7.93 22.01 -6.11
N SER A 369 9.14 22.11 -5.56
CA SER A 369 10.30 22.69 -6.26
C SER A 369 10.63 21.98 -7.58
N PHE A 370 10.24 20.70 -7.74
CA PHE A 370 10.43 19.93 -8.98
C PHE A 370 9.25 20.02 -9.96
N ALA A 371 8.13 20.68 -9.62
CA ALA A 371 6.90 20.64 -10.40
C ALA A 371 7.03 21.18 -11.83
N THR A 372 7.98 22.10 -12.04
CA THR A 372 8.22 22.79 -13.33
C THR A 372 9.24 22.08 -14.23
N ALA A 373 9.74 20.90 -13.83
CA ALA A 373 10.67 20.12 -14.65
C ALA A 373 10.06 19.80 -16.03
N PRO A 374 10.76 20.10 -17.15
CA PRO A 374 10.23 19.92 -18.51
C PRO A 374 9.97 18.45 -18.87
N ASP A 375 10.82 17.55 -18.40
CA ASP A 375 10.67 16.11 -18.59
C ASP A 375 9.71 15.55 -17.55
N SER A 376 8.56 15.07 -18.00
CA SER A 376 7.50 14.54 -17.14
C SER A 376 7.94 13.31 -16.35
N ARG A 377 8.80 12.45 -16.93
CA ARG A 377 9.29 11.24 -16.27
C ARG A 377 10.33 11.59 -15.21
N LEU A 378 11.25 12.50 -15.52
CA LEU A 378 12.23 13.00 -14.54
C LEU A 378 11.51 13.66 -13.35
N ARG A 379 10.49 14.48 -13.62
CA ARG A 379 9.66 15.10 -12.59
C ARG A 379 9.05 14.08 -11.64
N GLU A 380 8.40 13.07 -12.20
CA GLU A 380 7.76 11.99 -11.43
C GLU A 380 8.79 11.27 -10.54
N LEU A 381 9.93 10.87 -11.12
CA LEU A 381 11.00 10.16 -10.42
C LEU A 381 11.59 10.98 -9.26
N LEU A 382 11.88 12.27 -9.47
CA LEU A 382 12.45 13.12 -8.42
C LEU A 382 11.46 13.43 -7.31
N GLN A 383 10.19 13.71 -7.65
CA GLN A 383 9.17 13.96 -6.64
C GLN A 383 8.92 12.73 -5.77
N ASP A 384 8.89 11.53 -6.35
CA ASP A 384 8.72 10.29 -5.59
C ASP A 384 9.96 9.95 -4.75
N LEU A 385 11.17 10.15 -5.29
CA LEU A 385 12.41 9.95 -4.54
C LEU A 385 12.48 10.84 -3.30
N VAL A 386 12.13 12.12 -3.41
CA VAL A 386 12.09 13.05 -2.26
C VAL A 386 11.11 12.56 -1.19
N ARG A 387 9.89 12.21 -1.58
CA ARG A 387 8.89 11.68 -0.64
C ARG A 387 9.40 10.43 0.07
N THR A 388 10.02 9.52 -0.67
CA THR A 388 10.56 8.27 -0.14
C THR A 388 11.72 8.51 0.83
N LEU A 389 12.67 9.39 0.48
CA LEU A 389 13.82 9.72 1.34
C LEU A 389 13.37 10.40 2.64
N HIS A 390 12.48 11.40 2.55
CA HIS A 390 11.97 12.09 3.73
C HIS A 390 11.16 11.14 4.63
N ALA A 391 10.34 10.28 4.04
CA ALA A 391 9.61 9.26 4.78
C ALA A 391 10.54 8.25 5.48
N TYR A 392 11.65 7.85 4.84
CA TYR A 392 12.66 7.00 5.46
C TYR A 392 13.28 7.69 6.69
N VAL A 393 13.77 8.92 6.53
CA VAL A 393 14.37 9.74 7.61
C VAL A 393 13.41 9.85 8.80
N LEU A 394 12.14 10.17 8.54
CA LEU A 394 11.13 10.30 9.58
C LEU A 394 10.80 8.99 10.26
N ARG A 395 10.67 7.91 9.49
CA ARG A 395 10.33 6.59 10.03
C ARG A 395 11.43 6.03 10.92
N THR A 396 12.70 6.22 10.54
CA THR A 396 13.85 5.74 11.34
C THR A 396 14.28 6.71 12.43
N ASP A 397 13.74 7.93 12.45
CA ASP A 397 14.21 9.01 13.34
C ASP A 397 15.71 9.26 13.14
N LEU A 398 16.13 9.35 11.87
CA LEU A 398 17.54 9.40 11.50
C LEU A 398 18.24 10.57 12.19
N THR A 399 19.28 10.27 12.96
CA THR A 399 20.05 11.27 13.69
C THR A 399 21.03 11.99 12.77
N GLN A 400 21.48 13.18 13.20
CA GLN A 400 22.52 13.93 12.49
C GLN A 400 23.82 13.11 12.34
N GLU A 401 24.20 12.34 13.37
CA GLU A 401 25.41 11.50 13.34
C GLU A 401 25.30 10.37 12.32
N GLU A 402 24.16 9.67 12.28
CA GLU A 402 23.90 8.62 11.27
C GLU A 402 23.85 9.20 9.85
N TRP A 403 23.26 10.39 9.68
CA TRP A 403 23.25 11.11 8.42
C TRP A 403 24.66 11.48 7.95
N GLU A 404 25.47 12.07 8.82
CA GLU A 404 26.85 12.42 8.52
C GLU A 404 27.69 11.18 8.18
N TYR A 405 27.47 10.07 8.89
CA TYR A 405 28.10 8.78 8.57
C TYR A 405 27.73 8.31 7.16
N ALA A 406 26.43 8.35 6.80
CA ALA A 406 25.95 7.96 5.47
C ALA A 406 26.51 8.85 4.36
N ILE A 407 26.55 10.18 4.57
CA ILE A 407 27.19 11.11 3.63
C ILE A 407 28.68 10.83 3.50
N GLY A 408 29.37 10.56 4.61
CA GLY A 408 30.78 10.17 4.61
C GLY A 408 31.01 8.88 3.80
N PHE A 409 30.13 7.89 3.94
CA PHE A 409 30.15 6.66 3.17
C PHE A 409 30.03 6.93 1.66
N LEU A 410 29.02 7.70 1.23
CA LEU A 410 28.82 8.05 -0.18
C LEU A 410 29.98 8.87 -0.75
N THR A 411 30.55 9.76 0.06
CA THR A 411 31.74 10.55 -0.31
C THR A 411 32.95 9.66 -0.57
N ARG A 412 33.21 8.68 0.31
CA ARG A 412 34.31 7.70 0.10
C ARG A 412 34.07 6.85 -1.14
N ALA A 413 32.82 6.45 -1.42
CA ALA A 413 32.48 5.71 -2.62
C ALA A 413 32.74 6.55 -3.89
N GLY A 414 32.45 7.86 -3.84
CA GLY A 414 32.82 8.79 -4.89
C GLY A 414 34.33 8.91 -5.10
N HIS A 415 35.13 9.03 -4.04
CA HIS A 415 36.59 9.19 -4.16
C HIS A 415 37.32 7.96 -4.72
N ILE A 416 36.82 6.75 -4.48
CA ILE A 416 37.42 5.51 -5.00
C ILE A 416 36.92 5.16 -6.41
N THR A 417 35.92 5.88 -6.92
CA THR A 417 35.38 5.69 -8.27
C THR A 417 36.27 6.38 -9.31
N ASP A 418 36.63 5.66 -10.37
CA ASP A 418 37.40 6.14 -11.52
C ASP A 418 36.93 5.48 -12.84
N ASP A 419 37.67 5.67 -13.94
CA ASP A 419 37.32 5.12 -15.26
C ASP A 419 37.34 3.58 -15.31
N LYS A 420 37.97 2.91 -14.33
CA LYS A 420 38.12 1.45 -14.25
C LYS A 420 37.31 0.84 -13.10
N ARG A 421 36.95 1.64 -12.08
CA ARG A 421 36.21 1.21 -10.88
C ARG A 421 34.99 2.10 -10.67
N GLN A 422 33.80 1.51 -10.65
CA GLN A 422 32.54 2.23 -10.37
C GLN A 422 31.93 1.75 -9.05
N GLU A 423 32.34 2.36 -7.93
CA GLU A 423 31.89 1.95 -6.59
C GLU A 423 30.39 2.20 -6.38
N PHE A 424 29.80 3.21 -7.04
CA PHE A 424 28.35 3.43 -7.00
C PHE A 424 27.54 2.32 -7.69
N ILE A 425 28.08 1.73 -8.76
CA ILE A 425 27.45 0.54 -9.38
C ILE A 425 27.56 -0.63 -8.42
N LEU A 426 28.72 -0.81 -7.79
CA LEU A 426 28.91 -1.86 -6.78
C LEU A 426 27.95 -1.70 -5.58
N LEU A 427 27.73 -0.47 -5.14
CA LEU A 427 26.74 -0.16 -4.10
C LEU A 427 25.32 -0.52 -4.57
N SER A 428 24.97 -0.16 -5.81
CA SER A 428 23.68 -0.53 -6.42
C SER A 428 23.48 -2.04 -6.50
N ASP A 429 24.51 -2.78 -6.92
CA ASP A 429 24.50 -4.24 -7.05
C ASP A 429 24.32 -4.92 -5.70
N THR A 430 25.08 -4.50 -4.69
CA THR A 430 25.05 -5.09 -3.34
C THR A 430 23.82 -4.70 -2.52
N LEU A 431 23.13 -3.61 -2.87
CA LEU A 431 21.80 -3.27 -2.36
C LEU A 431 20.66 -3.90 -3.18
N GLY A 432 20.98 -4.59 -4.29
CA GLY A 432 20.01 -5.26 -5.17
C GLY A 432 19.24 -4.34 -6.12
N VAL A 433 19.56 -3.04 -6.16
CA VAL A 433 18.88 -2.07 -7.03
C VAL A 433 19.08 -2.43 -8.50
N SER A 434 20.31 -2.78 -8.90
CA SER A 434 20.61 -3.18 -10.28
C SER A 434 19.81 -4.42 -10.71
N SER A 435 19.65 -5.39 -9.81
CA SER A 435 18.88 -6.61 -10.06
C SER A 435 17.37 -6.31 -10.18
N VAL A 436 16.83 -5.41 -9.37
CA VAL A 436 15.44 -4.95 -9.50
C VAL A 436 15.22 -4.20 -10.82
N VAL A 437 16.14 -3.31 -11.21
CA VAL A 437 16.10 -2.59 -12.49
C VAL A 437 16.15 -3.58 -13.65
N ASP A 438 17.06 -4.56 -13.61
CA ASP A 438 17.16 -5.62 -14.61
C ASP A 438 15.86 -6.42 -14.73
N VAL A 439 15.27 -6.84 -13.61
CA VAL A 439 13.99 -7.55 -13.59
C VAL A 439 12.87 -6.68 -14.16
N LEU A 440 12.73 -5.42 -13.77
CA LEU A 440 11.66 -4.54 -14.30
C LEU A 440 11.83 -4.28 -15.80
N THR A 441 13.07 -4.19 -16.27
CA THR A 441 13.40 -3.92 -17.67
C THR A 441 13.18 -5.17 -18.55
N ASN A 442 13.30 -6.38 -18.00
CA ASN A 442 13.25 -7.64 -18.75
C ASN A 442 12.06 -8.56 -18.40
N SER A 443 11.32 -8.31 -17.32
CA SER A 443 10.09 -9.04 -16.93
C SER A 443 8.93 -8.88 -17.91
N ARG A 444 9.02 -7.88 -18.81
CA ARG A 444 8.06 -7.66 -19.90
C ARG A 444 8.25 -8.64 -21.07
N THR A 445 9.26 -9.51 -21.02
CA THR A 445 9.56 -10.52 -22.04
C THR A 445 9.77 -11.90 -21.39
N PRO A 446 8.73 -12.55 -20.86
CA PRO A 446 8.86 -13.82 -20.13
C PRO A 446 9.39 -14.98 -20.98
N ASP A 447 9.28 -14.87 -22.31
CA ASP A 447 9.71 -15.93 -23.24
C ASP A 447 11.20 -15.86 -23.62
N THR A 448 11.95 -14.87 -23.10
CA THR A 448 13.39 -14.72 -23.33
C THR A 448 14.23 -15.31 -22.19
N THR A 449 15.49 -15.67 -22.47
CA THR A 449 16.43 -16.05 -21.42
C THR A 449 16.56 -14.92 -20.40
N PRO A 450 16.55 -15.21 -19.08
CA PRO A 450 16.74 -14.19 -18.06
C PRO A 450 18.03 -13.41 -18.28
N SER A 451 17.94 -12.10 -18.25
CA SER A 451 19.11 -11.20 -18.29
C SER A 451 19.83 -11.17 -16.95
N ALA A 452 21.00 -10.55 -16.91
CA ALA A 452 21.76 -10.26 -15.71
C ALA A 452 22.48 -8.91 -15.85
N VAL A 453 22.99 -8.40 -14.73
CA VAL A 453 23.89 -7.24 -14.72
C VAL A 453 25.18 -7.55 -15.47
N LEU A 454 25.74 -6.56 -16.16
CA LEU A 454 26.97 -6.72 -16.97
C LEU A 454 28.19 -7.14 -16.15
N GLY A 455 28.21 -6.78 -14.87
CA GLY A 455 29.33 -7.07 -13.97
C GLY A 455 30.54 -6.15 -14.22
N PRO A 456 31.43 -6.01 -13.22
CA PRO A 456 32.49 -5.00 -13.22
C PRO A 456 33.70 -5.33 -14.11
N PHE A 457 33.82 -6.58 -14.60
CA PHE A 457 35.01 -7.07 -15.30
C PHE A 457 34.82 -7.26 -16.82
N TYR A 458 33.71 -6.75 -17.37
CA TYR A 458 33.53 -6.67 -18.82
C TYR A 458 34.46 -5.61 -19.43
N VAL A 459 35.12 -5.96 -20.53
CA VAL A 459 36.00 -5.09 -21.31
C VAL A 459 35.44 -5.01 -22.72
N GLN A 460 35.25 -3.80 -23.22
CA GLN A 460 34.65 -3.58 -24.53
C GLN A 460 35.57 -4.06 -25.66
N GLY A 461 34.99 -4.80 -26.60
CA GLY A 461 35.68 -5.25 -27.81
C GLY A 461 36.69 -6.38 -27.60
N PRO A 462 36.29 -7.51 -26.99
CA PRO A 462 37.16 -8.67 -26.88
C PRO A 462 37.57 -9.21 -28.26
N PRO A 463 38.68 -9.99 -28.35
CA PRO A 463 39.22 -10.44 -29.63
C PRO A 463 38.23 -11.34 -30.38
N GLU A 464 38.05 -11.09 -31.69
CA GLU A 464 37.27 -11.99 -32.54
C GLU A 464 37.96 -13.35 -32.65
N THR A 465 37.22 -14.41 -32.37
CA THR A 465 37.73 -15.77 -32.21
C THR A 465 36.92 -16.76 -33.05
N ALA A 466 37.59 -17.76 -33.62
CA ALA A 466 36.95 -18.80 -34.43
C ALA A 466 36.30 -19.90 -33.57
N GLN A 467 35.26 -20.54 -34.12
CA GLN A 467 34.59 -21.69 -33.50
C GLN A 467 35.59 -22.81 -33.15
N GLY A 468 35.44 -23.41 -31.97
CA GLY A 468 36.30 -24.50 -31.46
C GLY A 468 37.63 -24.03 -30.85
N ALA A 469 37.88 -22.73 -30.77
CA ALA A 469 39.05 -22.17 -30.07
C ALA A 469 39.05 -22.49 -28.58
N ASP A 470 40.21 -22.41 -27.95
CA ASP A 470 40.41 -22.64 -26.52
C ASP A 470 40.77 -21.32 -25.84
N LEU A 471 39.84 -20.77 -25.07
CA LEU A 471 39.99 -19.48 -24.42
C LEU A 471 40.95 -19.55 -23.23
N ALA A 472 41.25 -20.73 -22.69
CA ALA A 472 42.10 -20.86 -21.52
C ALA A 472 43.59 -20.67 -21.85
N GLU A 473 44.00 -20.85 -23.12
CA GLU A 473 45.37 -20.68 -23.61
C GLU A 473 46.46 -21.32 -22.70
N GLY A 474 46.15 -22.47 -22.08
CA GLY A 474 47.06 -23.22 -21.21
C GLY A 474 46.97 -22.90 -19.72
N LEU A 475 46.02 -22.05 -19.29
CA LEU A 475 45.70 -21.86 -17.89
C LEU A 475 45.25 -23.17 -17.22
N PRO A 476 45.61 -23.39 -15.93
CA PRO A 476 45.11 -24.52 -15.17
C PRO A 476 43.60 -24.41 -14.98
N GLY A 477 42.93 -25.57 -15.00
CA GLY A 477 41.50 -25.67 -14.79
C GLY A 477 40.93 -26.97 -15.32
N THR A 478 39.71 -27.30 -14.90
CA THR A 478 38.95 -28.41 -15.49
C THR A 478 38.46 -27.98 -16.87
N PRO A 479 38.84 -28.66 -17.97
CA PRO A 479 38.41 -28.27 -19.31
C PRO A 479 36.88 -28.31 -19.46
N LEU A 480 36.32 -27.28 -20.09
CA LEU A 480 34.89 -27.11 -20.35
C LEU A 480 34.67 -26.92 -21.84
N TRP A 481 33.97 -27.86 -22.46
CA TRP A 481 33.44 -27.70 -23.82
C TRP A 481 32.07 -27.05 -23.75
N THR A 482 31.96 -25.85 -24.32
CA THR A 482 30.72 -25.10 -24.40
C THR A 482 30.11 -25.29 -25.80
N ASP A 483 28.86 -25.73 -25.88
CA ASP A 483 28.07 -25.89 -27.11
C ASP A 483 26.71 -25.23 -26.88
N VAL A 484 26.64 -23.93 -27.15
CA VAL A 484 25.43 -23.12 -26.90
C VAL A 484 24.79 -22.69 -28.21
N SER A 485 23.50 -22.37 -28.16
CA SER A 485 22.75 -21.85 -29.31
C SER A 485 21.98 -20.58 -28.97
N VAL A 486 21.74 -19.74 -29.97
CA VAL A 486 20.94 -18.52 -29.87
C VAL A 486 19.75 -18.65 -30.81
N THR A 487 18.56 -18.45 -30.25
CA THR A 487 17.27 -18.52 -30.94
C THR A 487 16.45 -17.26 -30.67
N ASP A 488 15.49 -16.96 -31.53
CA ASP A 488 14.45 -15.98 -31.25
C ASP A 488 13.35 -16.57 -30.35
N THR A 489 12.32 -15.78 -30.05
CA THR A 489 11.18 -16.22 -29.20
C THR A 489 10.32 -17.30 -29.85
N ASP A 490 10.42 -17.50 -31.17
CA ASP A 490 9.72 -18.55 -31.91
C ASP A 490 10.55 -19.84 -32.04
N GLY A 491 11.79 -19.82 -31.51
CA GLY A 491 12.73 -20.94 -31.56
C GLY A 491 13.54 -21.02 -32.86
N SER A 492 13.47 -19.99 -33.72
CA SER A 492 14.27 -19.95 -34.95
C SER A 492 15.73 -19.62 -34.63
N PRO A 493 16.71 -20.28 -35.27
CA PRO A 493 18.12 -19.96 -35.07
C PRO A 493 18.48 -18.52 -35.45
N VAL A 494 19.26 -17.85 -34.61
CA VAL A 494 19.78 -16.50 -34.89
C VAL A 494 21.23 -16.60 -35.36
N ALA A 495 21.42 -16.59 -36.68
CA ALA A 495 22.74 -16.62 -37.31
C ALA A 495 23.45 -15.26 -37.26
N ASP A 496 24.79 -15.29 -37.21
CA ASP A 496 25.64 -14.09 -37.19
C ASP A 496 25.27 -13.08 -36.08
N ALA A 497 24.85 -13.60 -34.92
CA ALA A 497 24.79 -12.83 -33.68
C ALA A 497 26.21 -12.70 -33.11
N VAL A 498 26.56 -11.51 -32.64
CA VAL A 498 27.82 -11.24 -31.95
C VAL A 498 27.67 -11.70 -30.51
N VAL A 499 28.55 -12.60 -30.05
CA VAL A 499 28.51 -13.13 -28.69
C VAL A 499 29.85 -12.87 -28.00
N ASP A 500 29.84 -12.00 -27.02
CA ASP A 500 31.00 -11.78 -26.13
C ASP A 500 30.88 -12.73 -24.94
N VAL A 501 31.98 -13.40 -24.62
CA VAL A 501 32.10 -14.36 -23.52
C VAL A 501 33.25 -13.94 -22.61
N TRP A 502 33.04 -14.00 -21.29
CA TRP A 502 34.10 -13.77 -20.30
C TRP A 502 33.81 -14.54 -19.00
N GLN A 503 34.85 -14.88 -18.24
CA GLN A 503 34.71 -15.59 -16.95
C GLN A 503 35.97 -15.44 -16.08
N SER A 504 35.88 -15.89 -14.83
CA SER A 504 37.02 -16.11 -13.94
C SER A 504 37.78 -17.39 -14.29
N ASN A 505 39.05 -17.45 -13.88
CA ASN A 505 39.87 -18.66 -13.89
C ASN A 505 39.57 -19.59 -12.69
N GLU A 506 40.31 -20.70 -12.58
CA GLU A 506 40.23 -21.67 -11.48
C GLU A 506 40.44 -21.04 -10.09
N ASP A 507 41.24 -19.97 -10.00
CA ASP A 507 41.54 -19.28 -8.74
C ASP A 507 40.58 -18.11 -8.44
N GLY A 508 39.58 -17.87 -9.29
CA GLY A 508 38.60 -16.79 -9.11
C GLY A 508 39.09 -15.40 -9.55
N PHE A 509 40.01 -15.31 -10.51
CA PHE A 509 40.50 -14.05 -11.09
C PHE A 509 40.10 -13.91 -12.57
N TYR A 510 39.74 -12.70 -12.97
CA TYR A 510 39.61 -12.33 -14.38
C TYR A 510 40.97 -11.94 -14.97
N ASP A 511 41.12 -12.05 -16.28
CA ASP A 511 42.32 -11.65 -17.05
C ASP A 511 42.83 -10.24 -16.69
N VAL A 512 41.95 -9.26 -16.53
CA VAL A 512 42.30 -7.88 -16.15
C VAL A 512 42.93 -7.76 -14.75
N GLN A 513 42.84 -8.81 -13.93
CA GLN A 513 43.43 -8.90 -12.60
C GLN A 513 44.75 -9.69 -12.60
N LEU A 514 45.17 -10.23 -13.76
CA LEU A 514 46.36 -11.07 -13.92
C LEU A 514 47.42 -10.29 -14.72
N PRO A 515 48.29 -9.49 -14.07
CA PRO A 515 49.26 -8.63 -14.74
C PRO A 515 50.37 -9.38 -15.49
N ASP A 516 50.58 -10.67 -15.17
CA ASP A 516 51.66 -11.51 -15.71
C ASP A 516 51.19 -12.41 -16.87
N VAL A 517 49.94 -12.29 -17.31
CA VAL A 517 49.41 -13.05 -18.45
C VAL A 517 49.39 -12.18 -19.70
N ASP A 518 50.10 -12.62 -20.75
CA ASP A 518 50.15 -11.93 -22.03
C ASP A 518 48.84 -12.13 -22.82
N GLY A 519 48.08 -11.05 -23.02
CA GLY A 519 46.89 -11.05 -23.87
C GLY A 519 45.58 -11.40 -23.14
N PRO A 520 44.42 -11.17 -23.79
CA PRO A 520 43.12 -11.50 -23.24
C PRO A 520 42.93 -13.03 -23.17
N VAL A 521 42.82 -13.57 -21.95
CA VAL A 521 42.52 -14.99 -21.69
C VAL A 521 41.12 -15.13 -21.10
N LEU A 522 40.47 -16.27 -21.30
CA LEU A 522 39.11 -16.57 -20.83
C LEU A 522 38.05 -15.54 -21.28
N ARG A 523 38.34 -14.83 -22.37
CA ARG A 523 37.52 -13.77 -22.94
C ARG A 523 37.61 -13.81 -24.46
N ALA A 524 36.48 -13.77 -25.15
CA ALA A 524 36.45 -13.78 -26.61
C ALA A 524 35.16 -13.18 -27.18
N ARG A 525 35.21 -12.78 -28.45
CA ARG A 525 34.05 -12.45 -29.28
C ARG A 525 33.87 -13.50 -30.36
N PHE A 526 32.65 -14.01 -30.49
CA PHE A 526 32.29 -14.95 -31.53
C PHE A 526 31.13 -14.47 -32.39
N ARG A 527 30.90 -15.18 -33.50
CA ARG A 527 29.69 -15.09 -34.31
C ARG A 527 29.01 -16.44 -34.36
N THR A 528 27.69 -16.45 -34.15
CA THR A 528 26.90 -17.68 -34.27
C THR A 528 26.88 -18.18 -35.72
N ASP A 529 26.90 -19.50 -35.89
CA ASP A 529 26.81 -20.14 -37.21
C ASP A 529 25.39 -20.08 -37.82
N ALA A 530 25.19 -20.73 -38.97
CA ALA A 530 23.89 -20.76 -39.66
C ALA A 530 22.77 -21.41 -38.82
N GLU A 531 23.13 -22.30 -37.89
CA GLU A 531 22.23 -22.93 -36.94
C GLU A 531 22.17 -22.18 -35.61
N GLY A 532 22.69 -20.94 -35.56
CA GLY A 532 22.68 -20.10 -34.36
C GLY A 532 23.63 -20.58 -33.27
N ARG A 533 24.59 -21.46 -33.57
CA ARG A 533 25.45 -22.11 -32.57
C ARG A 533 26.80 -21.46 -32.37
N LEU A 534 27.32 -21.66 -31.16
CA LEU A 534 28.62 -21.24 -30.69
C LEU A 534 29.27 -22.38 -29.91
N ARG A 535 30.49 -22.74 -30.31
CA ARG A 535 31.30 -23.81 -29.72
C ARG A 535 32.70 -23.34 -29.42
N PHE A 536 33.19 -23.67 -28.23
CA PHE A 536 34.56 -23.35 -27.82
C PHE A 536 34.96 -24.17 -26.59
N TRP A 537 36.27 -24.22 -26.34
CA TRP A 537 36.87 -24.71 -25.11
C TRP A 537 37.18 -23.57 -24.16
N THR A 538 36.94 -23.79 -22.88
CA THR A 538 37.38 -22.94 -21.77
C THR A 538 37.66 -23.84 -20.58
N ILE A 539 37.70 -23.29 -19.37
CA ILE A 539 37.73 -24.03 -18.11
C ILE A 539 36.47 -23.77 -17.29
N VAL A 540 36.14 -24.67 -16.36
CA VAL A 540 35.04 -24.45 -15.40
C VAL A 540 35.39 -23.22 -14.55
N PRO A 541 34.53 -22.20 -14.47
CA PRO A 541 34.80 -21.00 -13.69
C PRO A 541 34.73 -21.31 -12.19
N SER A 542 35.47 -20.53 -11.39
CA SER A 542 35.38 -20.55 -9.92
C SER A 542 34.64 -19.35 -9.37
N ALA A 543 34.14 -19.48 -8.14
CA ALA A 543 33.60 -18.36 -7.39
C ALA A 543 34.67 -17.28 -7.24
N TYR A 544 34.26 -16.01 -7.29
CA TYR A 544 35.20 -14.90 -7.22
C TYR A 544 34.63 -13.76 -6.37
N PRO A 545 35.48 -13.02 -5.65
CA PRO A 545 35.04 -11.86 -4.89
C PRO A 545 34.85 -10.64 -5.81
N ILE A 546 33.80 -9.85 -5.55
CA ILE A 546 33.79 -8.45 -5.99
C ILE A 546 34.86 -7.65 -5.23
N PRO A 547 35.31 -6.48 -5.75
CA PRO A 547 36.19 -5.60 -4.98
C PRO A 547 35.60 -5.29 -3.59
N ALA A 548 36.34 -5.63 -2.53
CA ALA A 548 35.90 -5.51 -1.13
C ALA A 548 36.81 -4.58 -0.29
N ASP A 549 37.81 -3.96 -0.93
CA ASP A 549 38.75 -3.02 -0.33
C ASP A 549 38.16 -1.60 -0.16
N GLY A 550 36.97 -1.35 -0.71
CA GLY A 550 36.29 -0.05 -0.67
C GLY A 550 35.19 0.05 0.39
N PRO A 551 34.48 1.20 0.43
CA PRO A 551 33.35 1.40 1.33
C PRO A 551 32.29 0.31 1.22
N VAL A 552 31.97 -0.18 0.02
CA VAL A 552 30.94 -1.22 -0.15
C VAL A 552 31.37 -2.53 0.50
N GLY A 553 32.64 -2.91 0.39
CA GLY A 553 33.18 -4.07 1.11
C GLY A 553 33.05 -3.93 2.62
N GLN A 554 33.41 -2.76 3.17
CA GLN A 554 33.23 -2.47 4.61
C GLN A 554 31.77 -2.56 5.04
N MET A 555 30.84 -2.10 4.20
CA MET A 555 29.39 -2.23 4.44
C MET A 555 29.00 -3.71 4.51
N LEU A 556 29.40 -4.54 3.54
CA LEU A 556 29.12 -5.97 3.56
C LEU A 556 29.64 -6.65 4.83
N ASP A 557 30.89 -6.38 5.20
CA ASP A 557 31.51 -6.92 6.42
C ASP A 557 30.73 -6.53 7.68
N SER A 558 30.30 -5.28 7.78
CA SER A 558 29.55 -4.76 8.94
C SER A 558 28.19 -5.43 9.17
N VAL A 559 27.62 -6.03 8.12
CA VAL A 559 26.35 -6.77 8.18
C VAL A 559 26.55 -8.28 8.04
N GLY A 560 27.79 -8.77 8.08
CA GLY A 560 28.13 -10.18 8.00
C GLY A 560 27.88 -10.82 6.63
N ARG A 561 27.95 -10.04 5.54
CA ARG A 561 27.81 -10.53 4.16
C ARG A 561 29.17 -10.73 3.50
N HIS A 562 29.31 -11.76 2.68
CA HIS A 562 30.54 -12.03 1.93
C HIS A 562 30.56 -11.32 0.57
N PRO A 563 31.75 -11.07 -0.03
CA PRO A 563 31.87 -10.45 -1.35
C PRO A 563 31.83 -11.45 -2.52
N PHE A 564 31.65 -12.75 -2.27
CA PHE A 564 31.70 -13.75 -3.33
C PHE A 564 30.47 -13.74 -4.25
N ARG A 565 30.75 -13.90 -5.54
CA ARG A 565 29.80 -14.28 -6.58
C ARG A 565 29.92 -15.77 -6.87
N ALA A 566 28.78 -16.40 -7.16
CA ALA A 566 28.75 -17.83 -7.51
C ALA A 566 29.53 -18.09 -8.81
N PRO A 567 30.07 -19.29 -9.06
CA PRO A 567 30.80 -19.57 -10.30
C PRO A 567 29.90 -19.50 -11.55
N HIS A 568 30.30 -18.72 -12.57
CA HIS A 568 29.52 -18.56 -13.81
C HIS A 568 30.36 -18.18 -15.02
N VAL A 569 29.79 -18.41 -16.21
CA VAL A 569 30.28 -17.90 -17.50
C VAL A 569 29.34 -16.78 -17.97
N HIS A 570 29.89 -15.63 -18.33
CA HIS A 570 29.11 -14.51 -18.84
C HIS A 570 28.92 -14.57 -20.36
N PHE A 571 27.77 -14.04 -20.81
CA PHE A 571 27.42 -13.91 -22.21
C PHE A 571 26.79 -12.54 -22.48
N MET A 572 27.25 -11.86 -23.52
CA MET A 572 26.55 -10.71 -24.11
C MET A 572 26.27 -10.98 -25.58
N ILE A 573 24.99 -11.05 -25.94
CA ILE A 573 24.51 -11.44 -27.26
C ILE A 573 23.87 -10.23 -27.92
N ALA A 574 24.40 -9.81 -29.07
CA ALA A 574 23.92 -8.68 -29.84
C ALA A 574 23.67 -9.05 -31.31
N LYS A 575 22.51 -8.67 -31.83
CA LYS A 575 22.16 -8.78 -33.25
C LYS A 575 21.33 -7.56 -33.66
N PRO A 576 21.65 -6.88 -34.78
CA PRO A 576 20.78 -5.81 -35.29
C PRO A 576 19.33 -6.31 -35.48
N GLY A 577 18.37 -5.54 -34.98
CA GLY A 577 16.94 -5.92 -34.98
C GLY A 577 16.49 -6.72 -33.75
N PHE A 578 17.41 -7.13 -32.88
CA PHE A 578 17.13 -7.79 -31.61
C PHE A 578 17.57 -6.92 -30.43
N ARG A 579 16.96 -7.17 -29.27
CA ARG A 579 17.42 -6.62 -28.01
C ARG A 579 18.73 -7.31 -27.61
N THR A 580 19.73 -6.52 -27.19
CA THR A 580 20.97 -7.07 -26.62
C THR A 580 20.64 -7.80 -25.32
N LEU A 581 21.04 -9.07 -25.21
CA LEU A 581 20.93 -9.87 -23.99
C LEU A 581 22.28 -9.92 -23.30
N VAL A 582 22.34 -9.42 -22.08
CA VAL A 582 23.45 -9.65 -21.14
C VAL A 582 22.97 -10.67 -20.14
N THR A 583 23.69 -11.78 -19.97
CA THR A 583 23.32 -12.88 -19.07
C THR A 583 24.56 -13.64 -18.59
N GLN A 584 24.34 -14.66 -17.76
CA GLN A 584 25.37 -15.50 -17.18
C GLN A 584 24.80 -16.89 -16.91
N LEU A 585 25.61 -17.94 -17.03
CA LEU A 585 25.22 -19.32 -16.70
C LEU A 585 26.03 -19.79 -15.51
N PHE A 586 25.33 -20.12 -14.42
CA PHE A 586 25.91 -20.54 -13.15
C PHE A 586 26.13 -22.06 -13.11
N VAL A 587 27.21 -22.48 -12.47
CA VAL A 587 27.53 -23.90 -12.29
C VAL A 587 26.62 -24.50 -11.22
N GLN A 588 25.80 -25.49 -11.59
CA GLN A 588 24.95 -26.20 -10.65
C GLN A 588 25.78 -26.87 -9.54
N GLY A 589 25.40 -26.65 -8.29
CA GLY A 589 26.12 -27.13 -7.12
C GLY A 589 27.41 -26.36 -6.79
N GLY A 590 27.68 -25.26 -7.50
CA GLY A 590 28.78 -24.35 -7.18
C GLY A 590 28.54 -23.56 -5.89
N ASP A 591 29.62 -23.01 -5.33
CA ASP A 591 29.56 -22.23 -4.10
C ASP A 591 28.72 -20.95 -4.27
N TYR A 592 28.11 -20.48 -3.18
CA TYR A 592 27.40 -19.20 -3.09
C TYR A 592 26.16 -19.01 -3.98
N LEU A 593 25.61 -20.07 -4.57
CA LEU A 593 24.38 -19.97 -5.38
C LEU A 593 23.21 -19.34 -4.60
N ASP A 594 23.05 -19.72 -3.33
CA ASP A 594 21.96 -19.23 -2.46
C ASP A 594 22.29 -17.89 -1.77
N SER A 595 23.50 -17.36 -1.97
CA SER A 595 24.01 -16.18 -1.24
C SER A 595 24.84 -15.22 -2.09
N ASP A 596 24.71 -15.26 -3.41
CA ASP A 596 25.44 -14.40 -4.35
C ASP A 596 25.34 -12.92 -3.96
N THR A 597 26.49 -12.26 -3.81
CA THR A 597 26.56 -10.94 -3.16
C THR A 597 25.85 -9.82 -3.94
N VAL A 598 25.62 -10.01 -5.23
CA VAL A 598 24.94 -9.03 -6.11
C VAL A 598 23.53 -9.49 -6.50
N PHE A 599 23.02 -10.57 -5.89
CA PHE A 599 21.71 -11.12 -6.18
C PHE A 599 21.52 -11.46 -7.67
N GLY A 600 22.58 -11.94 -8.32
CA GLY A 600 22.61 -12.20 -9.76
C GLY A 600 22.11 -13.58 -10.17
N VAL A 601 21.96 -14.50 -9.21
CA VAL A 601 21.54 -15.89 -9.44
C VAL A 601 20.04 -15.95 -9.71
N LYS A 602 19.66 -16.66 -10.77
CA LYS A 602 18.27 -16.93 -11.16
C LYS A 602 18.15 -18.41 -11.50
N ASP A 603 17.08 -19.08 -11.06
CA ASP A 603 16.90 -20.53 -11.22
C ASP A 603 17.08 -20.99 -12.68
N GLY A 604 16.54 -20.24 -13.64
CA GLY A 604 16.66 -20.55 -15.08
C GLY A 604 18.05 -20.37 -15.68
N LEU A 605 19.02 -19.88 -14.90
CA LEU A 605 20.41 -19.68 -15.28
C LEU A 605 21.38 -20.62 -14.55
N ILE A 606 20.89 -21.47 -13.63
CA ILE A 606 21.69 -22.53 -13.00
C ILE A 606 21.70 -23.73 -13.94
N VAL A 607 22.88 -24.12 -14.43
CA VAL A 607 23.03 -25.14 -15.46
C VAL A 607 23.98 -26.23 -14.98
N ASP A 608 23.66 -27.48 -15.30
CA ASP A 608 24.54 -28.61 -15.06
C ASP A 608 25.70 -28.61 -16.05
N PHE A 609 26.91 -28.41 -15.54
CA PHE A 609 28.14 -28.53 -16.32
C PHE A 609 28.55 -30.00 -16.21
N ALA A 610 27.95 -30.84 -17.05
CA ALA A 610 27.97 -32.28 -16.87
C ALA A 610 29.35 -32.88 -17.12
N GLU A 611 29.84 -33.74 -16.22
CA GLU A 611 31.11 -34.44 -16.38
C GLU A 611 31.09 -35.42 -17.56
N GLN A 612 32.18 -35.47 -18.31
CA GLN A 612 32.35 -36.30 -19.50
C GLN A 612 33.64 -37.11 -19.42
N SER A 613 33.65 -38.25 -20.11
CA SER A 613 34.81 -39.12 -20.27
C SER A 613 35.01 -39.49 -21.74
N GLY A 614 36.27 -39.73 -22.14
CA GLY A 614 36.64 -40.05 -23.52
C GLY A 614 36.75 -38.83 -24.43
N ALA A 615 36.77 -39.08 -25.75
CA ALA A 615 36.96 -38.06 -26.77
C ALA A 615 35.82 -37.04 -26.78
N ALA A 616 36.19 -35.76 -26.80
CA ALA A 616 35.28 -34.65 -26.98
C ALA A 616 34.78 -34.56 -28.44
N PRO A 617 33.73 -33.77 -28.73
CA PRO A 617 33.13 -33.68 -30.05
C PRO A 617 34.08 -33.23 -31.18
N ASP A 618 35.15 -32.52 -30.86
CA ASP A 618 36.20 -32.09 -31.79
C ASP A 618 37.39 -33.08 -31.89
N GLY A 619 37.31 -34.20 -31.17
CA GLY A 619 38.32 -35.27 -31.14
C GLY A 619 39.42 -35.07 -30.10
N ARG A 620 39.41 -33.99 -29.30
CA ARG A 620 40.37 -33.84 -28.18
C ARG A 620 40.08 -34.87 -27.08
N GLU A 621 41.12 -35.39 -26.46
CA GLU A 621 41.03 -36.29 -25.30
C GLU A 621 41.78 -35.69 -24.10
N PRO A 622 41.12 -34.85 -23.29
CA PRO A 622 41.72 -34.28 -22.09
C PRO A 622 42.10 -35.39 -21.09
N ALA A 623 43.34 -35.36 -20.61
CA ALA A 623 43.90 -36.44 -19.78
C ALA A 623 43.16 -36.66 -18.44
N ASN A 624 42.49 -35.63 -17.92
CA ASN A 624 41.85 -35.64 -16.60
C ASN A 624 40.32 -35.48 -16.67
N GLY A 625 39.70 -35.88 -17.80
CA GLY A 625 38.28 -35.66 -18.05
C GLY A 625 37.96 -34.20 -18.44
N TRP A 626 36.70 -33.94 -18.76
CA TRP A 626 36.21 -32.61 -19.16
C TRP A 626 34.74 -32.45 -18.78
N ARG A 627 34.22 -31.21 -18.82
CA ARG A 627 32.81 -30.90 -18.58
C ARG A 627 32.15 -30.35 -19.83
N ARG A 628 30.85 -30.55 -19.96
CA ARG A 628 30.04 -30.06 -21.08
C ARG A 628 29.02 -29.04 -20.60
N LEU A 629 28.95 -27.90 -21.30
CA LEU A 629 27.92 -26.88 -21.12
C LEU A 629 27.06 -26.83 -22.39
N ASP A 630 25.80 -27.25 -22.28
CA ASP A 630 24.79 -27.06 -23.31
C ASP A 630 23.73 -26.06 -22.83
N PHE A 631 23.43 -25.05 -23.64
CA PHE A 631 22.37 -24.08 -23.32
C PHE A 631 21.77 -23.44 -24.58
N THR A 632 20.50 -23.07 -24.53
CA THR A 632 19.82 -22.33 -25.61
C THR A 632 19.37 -20.97 -25.10
N PHE A 633 20.04 -19.93 -25.58
CA PHE A 633 19.64 -18.54 -25.36
C PHE A 633 18.44 -18.19 -26.25
N ARG A 634 17.47 -17.49 -25.68
CA ARG A 634 16.33 -16.90 -26.40
C ARG A 634 16.38 -15.39 -26.29
N ILE A 635 16.41 -14.70 -27.43
CA ILE A 635 16.44 -13.23 -27.51
C ILE A 635 15.20 -12.71 -28.21
N SER A 636 14.72 -11.52 -27.82
CA SER A 636 13.53 -10.90 -28.41
C SER A 636 13.90 -9.86 -29.48
N PRO A 637 13.02 -9.62 -30.46
CA PRO A 637 13.13 -8.47 -31.35
C PRO A 637 13.22 -7.15 -30.58
N ALA A 638 13.98 -6.20 -31.10
CA ALA A 638 14.03 -4.85 -30.52
C ALA A 638 12.64 -4.18 -30.66
N PRO A 639 12.20 -3.34 -29.70
CA PRO A 639 10.98 -2.56 -29.85
C PRO A 639 11.05 -1.70 -31.12
N ALA A 640 9.95 -1.62 -31.88
CA ALA A 640 9.85 -0.65 -32.96
C ALA A 640 9.90 0.76 -32.34
N HIS A 641 10.95 1.52 -32.68
CA HIS A 641 11.16 2.89 -32.22
C HIS A 641 10.20 3.87 -32.87
#